data_AF-A0A3A8JJS0-F1
#
_entry.id   AF-A0A3A8JJS0-F1
#
_cell.length_a   1.000
_cell.length_b   1.000
_cell.length_c   1.000
_cell.angle_alpha   90.00
_cell.angle_beta   90.00
_cell.angle_gamma   90.00
#
_symmetry.space_group_name_H-M   'P 1'
#
loop_
_entity.id
_entity.type
_entity.pdbx_description
1 polymer ?
#
loop_
_entity_poly.entity_id
_entity_poly.type
_entity_poly.pdbx_seq_one_letter_code
_entity_poly.pdbx_strand_id
1 'polypeptide(L)'
;MASSDTSSWNRRVLPAGVFQFALIAGVTQLKTAANALVLSRFESQALPYLYLLGALMTATLTLLPRGRPDAPTESPGILTGVGGVLALGLAAALSAGQRMPALALYLFADCFSTFVSFRFWGRMASAFDAREARRAFTVLNGFGMGGGIAGGLLVQALAVRLGTPVVVVSGAVSLLAAGAIYHHLHQTDVAPPSRPRSLQAWFPAWSYLGESPYAQVLAALGIAFAVLSSFVDYLFRLRVEGTLSEDGLAALFGSLQLWIGLFCVAFQLLVAQRLLKRMGLLMYLALVPVVLAPLAGATLATGQLWPVHLLRLVETAVSYSILPVGIQLLYAAVPDEQREGLRSAVDGLLRKGGVVLAGLMLIGAGRGANGITMAVAVVALCAALGLLLVRLKPAYLTALGEQVGAHEEEEVELGGEAQKLLVEALGAPTPERVLRAVDMLEQAEAPLRQHLAALLAHPHERVQERGVTLALSMEARELAPMLERLVEEGPRRPRDQAVWALARLSPERAERLLPPLLTSPDVGLRCAAIGALMRTQVNSAALESLRELLSKGDHAPVAERREVARLLGRLKDPRFAGPLSLYLEDMDISVRRVALVAVGEGGYVELAPRLLPFLTWREERPAARESLVQLGDAVTPLLELQLNNKAAPLAMRMQLPRVLRGIGSSSALNALLFSNVRDDAGLHFRIGAQLSRLREEQPDHPVDVDRIHEALGRRRDTYRQLVGAFRDVQAALGPQSLLTRAVGDRLDQALELSFFLLGLLHPPQAMRRIHQHLVGSDSRRRAYALELLENLVAVEERELVMEQVEAHHRELPPGAPGRLWRRLAGLVQSEDLVLRACARHVARVNGLDVLPQEDEVSDTIVQRMFALEGVSVFSQSDVDDIAAIAAVARESLYRTGERLYSQGDPGDALYVIVEGAVDAFRNGEHVLRFQAKEAIGEVSLLDGAPRPTDMVAAVDSRVLVIDRRDFLDLLADRPELLTGFFRSVSQQLQSVIDLPARRETGQRLELGVAQQPHVPLEGIGGLPPEGNAPTDV
;
A
#
# COMPACT_ATOMS: atom_id res chain seq x y z
N MET A 1 -6.24 13.72 36.32
CA MET A 1 -7.71 13.53 36.41
C MET A 1 -8.01 12.09 35.99
N ALA A 2 -8.25 11.16 36.92
CA ALA A 2 -8.41 9.73 36.57
C ALA A 2 -9.32 8.90 37.51
N SER A 3 -10.06 9.52 38.44
CA SER A 3 -10.86 8.78 39.44
C SER A 3 -12.39 8.87 39.28
N SER A 4 -12.92 9.62 38.31
CA SER A 4 -14.38 9.76 38.10
C SER A 4 -14.97 8.74 37.11
N ASP A 5 -14.21 8.24 36.12
CA ASP A 5 -14.74 7.41 35.03
C ASP A 5 -14.95 5.92 35.38
N THR A 6 -14.15 5.35 36.28
CA THR A 6 -14.27 3.93 36.66
C THR A 6 -15.58 3.60 37.39
N SER A 7 -16.16 4.58 38.08
CA SER A 7 -17.46 4.44 38.76
C SER A 7 -18.63 4.30 37.79
N SER A 8 -18.57 4.96 36.62
CA SER A 8 -19.60 4.91 35.58
C SER A 8 -19.55 3.61 34.76
N TRP A 9 -18.34 3.06 34.57
CA TRP A 9 -18.09 1.79 33.90
C TRP A 9 -18.68 0.61 34.67
N ASN A 10 -18.33 0.48 35.95
CA ASN A 10 -18.81 -0.63 36.79
C ASN A 10 -20.33 -0.56 36.99
N ARG A 11 -20.92 0.64 37.06
CA ARG A 11 -22.38 0.82 37.13
C ARG A 11 -23.12 0.34 35.87
N ARG A 12 -22.48 0.31 34.70
CA ARG A 12 -23.08 -0.14 33.43
C ARG A 12 -22.81 -1.61 33.13
N VAL A 13 -21.59 -2.09 33.37
CA VAL A 13 -21.15 -3.46 33.03
C VAL A 13 -21.65 -4.50 34.04
N LEU A 14 -21.63 -4.20 35.34
CA LEU A 14 -21.98 -5.18 36.37
C LEU A 14 -23.44 -5.64 36.29
N PRO A 15 -24.46 -4.75 36.18
CA PRO A 15 -25.86 -5.15 35.98
C PRO A 15 -26.08 -6.01 34.73
N ALA A 16 -25.49 -5.58 33.60
CA ALA A 16 -25.57 -6.32 32.34
C ALA A 16 -24.90 -7.69 32.45
N GLY A 17 -23.77 -7.79 33.17
CA GLY A 17 -23.07 -9.04 33.43
C GLY A 17 -23.89 -10.00 34.30
N VAL A 18 -24.48 -9.52 35.40
CA VAL A 18 -25.33 -10.34 36.28
C VAL A 18 -26.60 -10.80 35.55
N PHE A 19 -27.22 -9.93 34.75
CA PHE A 19 -28.32 -10.32 33.88
C PHE A 19 -27.91 -11.42 32.91
N GLN A 20 -26.78 -11.24 32.21
CA GLN A 20 -26.29 -12.21 31.23
C GLN A 20 -25.96 -13.56 31.87
N PHE A 21 -25.36 -13.55 33.07
CA PHE A 21 -25.11 -14.76 33.84
C PHE A 21 -26.42 -15.51 34.14
N ALA A 22 -27.43 -14.82 34.69
CA ALA A 22 -28.70 -15.43 35.06
C ALA A 22 -29.51 -15.90 33.84
N LEU A 23 -29.52 -15.12 32.76
CA LEU A 23 -30.16 -15.47 31.48
C LEU A 23 -29.54 -16.74 30.91
N ILE A 24 -28.22 -16.80 30.77
CA ILE A 24 -27.55 -17.97 30.19
C ILE A 24 -27.68 -19.19 31.10
N ALA A 25 -27.64 -19.02 32.43
CA ALA A 25 -27.90 -20.12 33.38
C ALA A 25 -29.31 -20.70 33.22
N GLY A 26 -30.33 -19.85 33.08
CA GLY A 26 -31.72 -20.27 32.86
C GLY A 26 -31.94 -20.94 31.51
N VAL A 27 -31.44 -20.32 30.43
CA VAL A 27 -31.49 -20.88 29.07
C VAL A 27 -30.79 -22.24 29.01
N THR A 28 -29.64 -22.36 29.65
CA THR A 28 -28.89 -23.62 29.73
C THR A 28 -29.74 -24.72 30.37
N GLN A 29 -30.37 -24.45 31.51
CA GLN A 29 -31.26 -25.41 32.17
C GLN A 29 -32.42 -25.83 31.26
N LEU A 30 -33.12 -24.85 30.66
CA LEU A 30 -34.26 -25.12 29.78
C LEU A 30 -33.85 -25.93 28.54
N LYS A 31 -32.75 -25.55 27.86
CA LYS A 31 -32.27 -26.24 26.66
C LYS A 31 -31.81 -27.66 26.96
N THR A 32 -31.14 -27.86 28.09
CA THR A 32 -30.66 -29.17 28.55
C THR A 32 -31.83 -30.10 28.89
N ALA A 33 -32.81 -29.61 29.65
CA ALA A 33 -34.03 -30.34 29.97
C ALA A 33 -34.89 -30.64 28.73
N ALA A 34 -35.07 -29.66 27.84
CA ALA A 34 -35.81 -29.84 26.59
C ALA A 34 -35.16 -30.90 25.69
N ASN A 35 -33.83 -30.89 25.58
CA ASN A 35 -33.08 -31.89 24.82
C ASN A 35 -33.30 -33.30 25.37
N ALA A 36 -33.26 -33.48 26.70
CA ALA A 36 -33.50 -34.76 27.37
C ALA A 36 -34.95 -35.25 27.18
N LEU A 37 -35.93 -34.35 27.38
CA LEU A 37 -37.36 -34.64 27.22
C LEU A 37 -37.72 -35.05 25.78
N VAL A 38 -37.21 -34.33 24.78
CA VAL A 38 -37.48 -34.65 23.38
C VAL A 38 -36.87 -36.00 23.02
N LEU A 39 -35.61 -36.24 23.37
CA LEU A 39 -34.92 -37.49 23.03
C LEU A 39 -35.57 -38.70 23.72
N SER A 40 -35.99 -38.55 24.98
CA SER A 40 -36.62 -39.64 25.74
C SER A 40 -38.08 -39.93 25.32
N ARG A 41 -38.82 -38.94 24.82
CA ARG A 41 -40.28 -39.06 24.56
C ARG A 41 -40.67 -39.14 23.08
N PHE A 42 -39.83 -38.62 22.19
CA PHE A 42 -40.11 -38.51 20.74
C PHE A 42 -38.99 -39.08 19.85
N GLU A 43 -37.98 -39.72 20.45
CA GLU A 43 -36.85 -40.34 19.75
C GLU A 43 -36.01 -39.34 18.95
N SER A 44 -34.89 -39.79 18.39
CA SER A 44 -34.02 -38.94 17.57
C SER A 44 -34.69 -38.50 16.25
N GLN A 45 -35.70 -39.24 15.78
CA GLN A 45 -36.40 -38.98 14.51
C GLN A 45 -37.16 -37.64 14.49
N ALA A 46 -37.53 -37.08 15.65
CA ALA A 46 -38.18 -35.78 15.74
C ALA A 46 -37.19 -34.60 15.55
N LEU A 47 -35.89 -34.81 15.76
CA LEU A 47 -34.87 -33.74 15.77
C LEU A 47 -34.72 -33.03 14.42
N PRO A 48 -34.67 -33.71 13.25
CA PRO A 48 -34.53 -33.03 11.96
C PRO A 48 -35.67 -32.02 11.70
N TYR A 49 -36.90 -32.37 12.09
CA TYR A 49 -38.05 -31.48 12.00
C TYR A 49 -37.95 -30.29 12.95
N LEU A 50 -37.44 -30.52 14.17
CA LEU A 50 -37.22 -29.46 15.15
C LEU A 50 -36.08 -28.51 14.73
N TYR A 51 -35.01 -29.00 14.10
CA TYR A 51 -33.97 -28.17 13.51
C TYR A 51 -34.53 -27.27 12.40
N LEU A 52 -35.31 -27.84 11.49
CA LEU A 52 -35.97 -27.12 10.41
C LEU A 52 -36.90 -26.03 10.94
N LEU A 53 -37.84 -26.41 11.82
CA LEU A 53 -38.85 -25.50 12.35
C LEU A 53 -38.22 -24.42 13.25
N GLY A 54 -37.29 -24.79 14.13
CA GLY A 54 -36.57 -23.86 15.01
C GLY A 54 -35.74 -22.85 14.22
N ALA A 55 -35.05 -23.29 13.16
CA ALA A 55 -34.30 -22.39 12.29
C ALA A 55 -35.21 -21.43 11.50
N LEU A 56 -36.33 -21.90 10.95
CA LEU A 56 -37.32 -21.07 10.27
C LEU A 56 -37.98 -20.05 11.21
N MET A 57 -38.36 -20.47 12.42
CA MET A 57 -38.89 -19.58 13.45
C MET A 57 -37.86 -18.53 13.88
N THR A 58 -36.60 -18.92 14.05
CA THR A 58 -35.54 -17.97 14.38
C THR A 58 -35.30 -16.98 13.24
N ALA A 59 -35.26 -17.44 11.99
CA ALA A 59 -35.06 -16.60 10.81
C ALA A 59 -36.20 -15.58 10.64
N THR A 60 -37.45 -16.02 10.79
CA THR A 60 -38.62 -15.13 10.75
C THR A 60 -38.60 -14.09 11.87
N LEU A 61 -38.26 -14.49 13.10
CA LEU A 61 -38.12 -13.57 14.23
C LEU A 61 -36.98 -12.55 14.03
N THR A 62 -35.90 -12.91 13.34
CA THR A 62 -34.80 -11.98 13.01
C THR A 62 -35.15 -10.99 11.90
N LEU A 63 -36.07 -11.37 11.00
CA LEU A 63 -36.54 -10.53 9.90
C LEU A 63 -37.66 -9.56 10.29
N LEU A 64 -38.28 -9.74 11.47
CA LEU A 64 -39.34 -8.86 11.94
C LEU A 64 -38.83 -7.42 12.10
N PRO A 65 -39.59 -6.41 11.61
CA PRO A 65 -39.23 -5.00 11.78
C PRO A 65 -39.01 -4.65 13.25
N ARG A 66 -37.93 -3.91 13.54
CA ARG A 66 -37.67 -3.43 14.90
C ARG A 66 -38.72 -2.39 15.29
N GLY A 67 -39.28 -2.52 16.49
CA GLY A 67 -40.24 -1.57 17.05
C GLY A 67 -39.58 -0.27 17.52
N ARG A 68 -40.36 0.61 18.15
CA ARG A 68 -39.81 1.81 18.81
C ARG A 68 -38.82 1.38 19.90
N PRO A 69 -37.65 2.03 20.06
CA PRO A 69 -36.60 1.62 21.00
C PRO A 69 -37.07 1.45 22.46
N ASP A 70 -38.07 2.24 22.84
CA ASP A 70 -38.64 2.30 24.18
C ASP A 70 -39.86 1.39 24.36
N ALA A 71 -40.26 0.64 23.32
CA ALA A 71 -41.37 -0.30 23.43
C ALA A 71 -41.03 -1.39 24.47
N PRO A 72 -42.00 -1.81 25.30
CA PRO A 72 -41.77 -2.90 26.26
C PRO A 72 -41.38 -4.21 25.59
N THR A 73 -41.80 -4.41 24.33
CA THR A 73 -41.42 -5.55 23.47
C THR A 73 -39.97 -5.53 23.00
N GLU A 74 -39.26 -4.40 23.15
CA GLU A 74 -37.85 -4.23 22.81
C GLU A 74 -36.93 -4.36 24.05
N SER A 75 -37.51 -4.47 25.25
CA SER A 75 -36.75 -4.60 26.49
C SER A 75 -36.31 -6.04 26.77
N PRO A 76 -34.98 -6.33 26.82
CA PRO A 76 -34.47 -7.67 27.12
C PRO A 76 -34.98 -8.22 28.45
N GLY A 77 -35.09 -7.37 29.49
CA GLY A 77 -35.61 -7.79 30.80
C GLY A 77 -37.08 -8.21 30.77
N ILE A 78 -37.94 -7.43 30.10
CA ILE A 78 -39.38 -7.75 30.00
C ILE A 78 -39.58 -9.01 29.19
N LEU A 79 -38.90 -9.13 28.04
CA LEU A 79 -38.92 -10.35 27.22
C LEU A 79 -38.47 -11.57 28.04
N THR A 80 -37.42 -11.42 28.86
CA THR A 80 -36.92 -12.51 29.69
C THR A 80 -37.91 -12.89 30.79
N GLY A 81 -38.58 -11.92 31.41
CA GLY A 81 -39.64 -12.17 32.39
C GLY A 81 -40.85 -12.88 31.78
N VAL A 82 -41.35 -12.41 30.63
CA VAL A 82 -42.45 -13.07 29.88
C VAL A 82 -42.04 -14.49 29.48
N GLY A 83 -40.82 -14.67 29.00
CA GLY A 83 -40.26 -15.99 28.70
C GLY A 83 -40.21 -16.91 29.93
N GLY A 84 -39.87 -16.37 31.10
CA GLY A 84 -39.91 -17.09 32.37
C GLY A 84 -41.32 -17.58 32.73
N VAL A 85 -42.34 -16.73 32.56
CA VAL A 85 -43.75 -17.12 32.79
C VAL A 85 -44.20 -18.22 31.81
N LEU A 86 -43.87 -18.08 30.53
CA LEU A 86 -44.16 -19.10 29.51
C LEU A 86 -43.46 -20.43 29.82
N ALA A 87 -42.19 -20.39 30.21
CA ALA A 87 -41.43 -21.57 30.62
C ALA A 87 -42.05 -22.25 31.86
N LEU A 88 -42.59 -21.47 32.79
CA LEU A 88 -43.26 -21.99 33.98
C LEU A 88 -44.59 -22.67 33.63
N GLY A 89 -45.35 -22.11 32.68
CA GLY A 89 -46.56 -22.74 32.12
C GLY A 89 -46.25 -24.06 31.40
N LEU A 90 -45.17 -24.11 30.62
CA LEU A 90 -44.68 -25.35 30.00
C LEU A 90 -44.23 -26.37 31.05
N ALA A 91 -43.55 -25.93 32.11
CA ALA A 91 -43.14 -26.80 33.22
C ALA A 91 -44.35 -27.41 33.94
N ALA A 92 -45.40 -26.62 34.19
CA ALA A 92 -46.65 -27.10 34.78
C ALA A 92 -47.32 -28.16 33.88
N ALA A 93 -47.40 -27.91 32.56
CA ALA A 93 -47.96 -28.88 31.62
C ALA A 93 -47.13 -30.17 31.53
N LEU A 94 -45.80 -30.09 31.64
CA LEU A 94 -44.92 -31.25 31.72
C LEU A 94 -45.12 -32.05 33.01
N SER A 95 -45.30 -31.36 34.15
CA SER A 95 -45.58 -32.01 35.44
C SER A 95 -46.94 -32.72 35.47
N ALA A 96 -47.89 -32.26 34.64
CA ALA A 96 -49.19 -32.91 34.42
C ALA A 96 -49.11 -34.15 33.49
N GLY A 97 -47.91 -34.59 33.09
CA GLY A 97 -47.71 -35.81 32.30
C GLY A 97 -47.94 -35.64 30.79
N GLN A 98 -48.15 -34.42 30.29
CA GLN A 98 -48.35 -34.20 28.87
C GLN A 98 -47.03 -34.33 28.08
N ARG A 99 -47.08 -34.95 26.90
CA ARG A 99 -45.90 -35.18 26.04
C ARG A 99 -45.57 -33.97 25.14
N MET A 100 -46.57 -33.37 24.51
CA MET A 100 -46.40 -32.26 23.55
C MET A 100 -45.66 -31.02 24.08
N PRO A 101 -45.79 -30.62 25.37
CA PRO A 101 -45.04 -29.48 25.90
C PRO A 101 -43.51 -29.62 25.81
N ALA A 102 -42.96 -30.83 25.66
CA ALA A 102 -41.53 -31.03 25.46
C ALA A 102 -41.04 -30.47 24.10
N LEU A 103 -41.80 -30.67 23.02
CA LEU A 103 -41.50 -30.12 21.70
C LEU A 103 -41.62 -28.59 21.71
N ALA A 104 -42.68 -28.07 22.36
CA ALA A 104 -42.87 -26.65 22.54
C ALA A 104 -41.74 -26.01 23.36
N LEU A 105 -41.28 -26.67 24.43
CA LEU A 105 -40.16 -26.22 25.25
C LEU A 105 -38.84 -26.19 24.45
N TYR A 106 -38.60 -27.17 23.59
CA TYR A 106 -37.42 -27.19 22.73
C TYR A 106 -37.39 -25.99 21.77
N LEU A 107 -38.48 -25.80 21.02
CA LEU A 107 -38.60 -24.69 20.07
C LEU A 107 -38.57 -23.34 20.79
N PHE A 108 -39.24 -23.26 21.94
CA PHE A 108 -39.20 -22.09 22.81
C PHE A 108 -37.78 -21.78 23.24
N ALA A 109 -37.05 -22.71 23.86
CA ALA A 109 -35.71 -22.47 24.39
C ALA A 109 -34.72 -22.02 23.30
N ASP A 110 -34.80 -22.61 22.10
CA ASP A 110 -33.88 -22.25 21.00
C ASP A 110 -34.22 -20.89 20.37
N CYS A 111 -35.50 -20.63 20.08
CA CYS A 111 -35.94 -19.36 19.49
C CYS A 111 -35.82 -18.20 20.49
N PHE A 112 -36.24 -18.42 21.75
CA PHE A 112 -36.21 -17.45 22.83
C PHE A 112 -34.78 -16.98 23.12
N SER A 113 -33.84 -17.91 23.26
CA SER A 113 -32.45 -17.57 23.56
C SER A 113 -31.82 -16.74 22.44
N THR A 114 -32.06 -17.09 21.18
CA THR A 114 -31.56 -16.32 20.03
C THR A 114 -32.19 -14.92 19.99
N PHE A 115 -33.51 -14.83 20.20
CA PHE A 115 -34.24 -13.56 20.15
C PHE A 115 -33.83 -12.59 21.26
N VAL A 116 -33.78 -13.05 22.52
CA VAL A 116 -33.37 -12.21 23.65
C VAL A 116 -31.91 -11.80 23.54
N SER A 117 -31.04 -12.70 23.10
CA SER A 117 -29.61 -12.41 22.88
C SER A 117 -29.42 -11.29 21.84
N PHE A 118 -30.14 -11.34 20.72
CA PHE A 118 -30.05 -10.30 19.68
C PHE A 118 -30.48 -8.91 20.20
N ARG A 119 -31.54 -8.86 21.01
CA ARG A 119 -32.02 -7.60 21.63
C ARG A 119 -31.06 -7.09 22.71
N PHE A 120 -30.51 -7.99 23.52
CA PHE A 120 -29.52 -7.66 24.54
C PHE A 120 -28.26 -7.05 23.91
N TRP A 121 -27.63 -7.74 22.96
CA TRP A 121 -26.42 -7.24 22.30
C TRP A 121 -26.66 -5.96 21.50
N GLY A 122 -27.84 -5.81 20.90
CA GLY A 122 -28.24 -4.57 20.24
C GLY A 122 -28.25 -3.36 21.19
N ARG A 123 -28.80 -3.52 22.41
CA ARG A 123 -28.78 -2.46 23.43
C ARG A 123 -27.40 -2.22 24.04
N MET A 124 -26.61 -3.27 24.24
CA MET A 124 -25.25 -3.12 24.79
C MET A 124 -24.33 -2.41 23.80
N ALA A 125 -24.48 -2.67 22.50
CA ALA A 125 -23.71 -2.00 21.45
C ALA A 125 -23.96 -0.50 21.38
N SER A 126 -25.16 -0.03 21.70
CA SER A 126 -25.47 1.40 21.80
C SER A 126 -25.05 2.04 23.13
N ALA A 127 -24.80 1.25 24.18
CA ALA A 127 -24.50 1.75 25.53
C ALA A 127 -23.01 2.03 25.77
N PHE A 128 -22.12 1.52 24.90
CA PHE A 128 -20.68 1.65 25.02
C PHE A 128 -20.10 2.27 23.75
N ASP A 129 -19.15 3.19 23.92
CA ASP A 129 -18.37 3.74 22.80
C ASP A 129 -17.45 2.65 22.19
N ALA A 130 -16.94 2.84 20.96
CA ALA A 130 -16.22 1.80 20.22
C ALA A 130 -15.01 1.21 20.97
N ARG A 131 -14.27 2.06 21.72
CA ARG A 131 -13.14 1.61 22.57
C ARG A 131 -13.60 0.88 23.83
N GLU A 132 -14.70 1.30 24.40
CA GLU A 132 -15.33 0.71 25.59
C GLU A 132 -15.96 -0.66 25.26
N ALA A 133 -16.65 -0.78 24.13
CA ALA A 133 -17.39 -1.97 23.72
C ALA A 133 -16.52 -3.23 23.70
N ARG A 134 -15.28 -3.15 23.19
CA ARG A 134 -14.37 -4.31 23.12
C ARG A 134 -14.07 -4.87 24.51
N ARG A 135 -13.81 -4.01 25.50
CA ARG A 135 -13.52 -4.41 26.89
C ARG A 135 -14.78 -4.90 27.61
N ALA A 136 -15.90 -4.22 27.42
CA ALA A 136 -17.20 -4.60 28.00
C ALA A 136 -17.63 -5.98 27.50
N PHE A 137 -17.54 -6.22 26.18
CA PHE A 137 -18.05 -7.44 25.57
C PHE A 137 -17.25 -8.66 26.00
N THR A 138 -15.93 -8.53 26.20
CA THR A 138 -15.12 -9.61 26.79
C THR A 138 -15.59 -9.96 28.20
N VAL A 139 -15.83 -8.96 29.06
CA VAL A 139 -16.31 -9.18 30.42
C VAL A 139 -17.71 -9.81 30.43
N LEU A 140 -18.64 -9.28 29.62
CA LEU A 140 -20.01 -9.79 29.50
C LEU A 140 -20.06 -11.24 28.99
N ASN A 141 -19.22 -11.59 28.01
CA ASN A 141 -19.08 -12.96 27.55
C ASN A 141 -18.54 -13.88 28.66
N GLY A 142 -17.61 -13.40 29.50
CA GLY A 142 -17.13 -14.12 30.68
C GLY A 142 -18.25 -14.44 31.68
N PHE A 143 -19.12 -13.47 31.98
CA PHE A 143 -20.32 -13.71 32.79
C PHE A 143 -21.28 -14.72 32.15
N GLY A 144 -21.48 -14.64 30.83
CA GLY A 144 -22.28 -15.62 30.09
C GLY A 144 -21.74 -17.05 30.21
N MET A 145 -20.43 -17.24 30.04
CA MET A 145 -19.78 -18.54 30.22
C MET A 145 -19.92 -19.06 31.66
N GLY A 146 -19.73 -18.19 32.65
CA GLY A 146 -19.97 -18.51 34.06
C GLY A 146 -21.42 -18.96 34.30
N GLY A 147 -22.38 -18.30 33.68
CA GLY A 147 -23.80 -18.69 33.74
C GLY A 147 -24.06 -20.06 33.14
N GLY A 148 -23.43 -20.39 32.01
CA GLY A 148 -23.51 -21.72 31.39
C GLY A 148 -22.92 -22.83 32.27
N ILE A 149 -21.79 -22.57 32.92
CA ILE A 149 -21.13 -23.48 33.88
C ILE A 149 -22.05 -23.73 35.08
N ALA A 150 -22.56 -22.66 35.70
CA ALA A 150 -23.46 -22.75 36.85
C ALA A 150 -24.78 -23.45 36.49
N GLY A 151 -25.36 -23.14 35.33
CA GLY A 151 -26.54 -23.80 34.80
C GLY A 151 -26.32 -25.29 34.59
N GLY A 152 -25.23 -25.71 33.94
CA GLY A 152 -24.89 -27.12 33.74
C GLY A 152 -24.70 -27.90 35.03
N LEU A 153 -24.04 -27.30 36.03
CA LEU A 153 -23.89 -27.87 37.39
C LEU A 153 -25.26 -28.04 38.09
N LEU A 154 -26.12 -27.03 38.00
CA LEU A 154 -27.48 -27.09 38.56
C LEU A 154 -28.31 -28.18 37.91
N VAL A 155 -28.24 -28.35 36.57
CA VAL A 155 -28.94 -29.44 35.90
C VAL A 155 -28.46 -30.79 36.41
N GLN A 156 -27.14 -31.02 36.51
CA GLN A 156 -26.59 -32.27 37.05
C GLN A 156 -27.11 -32.57 38.46
N ALA A 157 -27.14 -31.57 39.33
CA ALA A 157 -27.56 -31.72 40.71
C ALA A 157 -29.07 -31.98 40.83
N LEU A 158 -29.89 -31.26 40.05
CA LEU A 158 -31.35 -31.29 40.16
C LEU A 158 -31.98 -32.43 39.36
N ALA A 159 -31.48 -32.75 38.17
CA ALA A 159 -32.05 -33.80 37.32
C ALA A 159 -32.05 -35.16 38.02
N VAL A 160 -30.90 -35.56 38.59
CA VAL A 160 -30.76 -36.88 39.25
C VAL A 160 -31.52 -36.95 40.58
N ARG A 161 -31.65 -35.83 41.30
CA ARG A 161 -32.24 -35.81 42.65
C ARG A 161 -33.74 -35.56 42.66
N LEU A 162 -34.24 -34.72 41.75
CA LEU A 162 -35.59 -34.18 41.77
C LEU A 162 -36.33 -34.35 40.43
N GLY A 163 -35.67 -34.88 39.40
CA GLY A 163 -36.25 -35.13 38.08
C GLY A 163 -36.14 -33.96 37.10
N THR A 164 -36.20 -34.28 35.81
CA THR A 164 -36.07 -33.34 34.69
C THR A 164 -37.14 -32.22 34.68
N PRO A 165 -38.43 -32.45 35.04
CA PRO A 165 -39.41 -31.37 35.12
C PRO A 165 -39.05 -30.26 36.11
N VAL A 166 -38.39 -30.61 37.24
CA VAL A 166 -37.94 -29.62 38.24
C VAL A 166 -36.83 -28.74 37.69
N VAL A 167 -36.00 -29.27 36.78
CA VAL A 167 -34.98 -28.49 36.06
C VAL A 167 -35.63 -27.43 35.15
N VAL A 168 -36.79 -27.72 34.57
CA VAL A 168 -37.54 -26.73 33.77
C VAL A 168 -38.07 -25.61 34.67
N VAL A 169 -38.59 -25.96 35.85
CA VAL A 169 -39.03 -24.98 36.86
C VAL A 169 -37.86 -24.11 37.33
N SER A 170 -36.70 -24.70 37.64
CA SER A 170 -35.52 -23.92 38.07
C SER A 170 -35.01 -23.01 36.95
N GLY A 171 -35.07 -23.47 35.69
CA GLY A 171 -34.78 -22.64 34.53
C GLY A 171 -35.73 -21.45 34.38
N ALA A 172 -37.05 -21.69 34.54
CA ALA A 172 -38.06 -20.64 34.50
C ALA A 172 -37.87 -19.60 35.63
N VAL A 173 -37.58 -20.05 36.85
CA VAL A 173 -37.25 -19.17 37.99
C VAL A 173 -35.98 -18.36 37.71
N SER A 174 -34.97 -18.97 37.10
CA SER A 174 -33.74 -18.27 36.72
C SER A 174 -34.01 -17.16 35.69
N LEU A 175 -34.91 -17.38 34.72
CA LEU A 175 -35.33 -16.36 33.77
C LEU A 175 -36.14 -15.23 34.44
N LEU A 176 -37.08 -15.56 35.34
CA LEU A 176 -37.83 -14.56 36.10
C LEU A 176 -36.90 -13.70 36.96
N ALA A 177 -35.92 -14.33 37.62
CA ALA A 177 -34.88 -13.63 38.36
C ALA A 177 -34.05 -12.73 37.45
N ALA A 178 -33.62 -13.22 36.28
CA ALA A 178 -32.90 -12.40 35.29
C ALA A 178 -33.72 -11.17 34.83
N GLY A 179 -35.01 -11.36 34.52
CA GLY A 179 -35.91 -10.27 34.16
C GLY A 179 -36.06 -9.23 35.28
N ALA A 180 -36.21 -9.67 36.52
CA ALA A 180 -36.31 -8.80 37.69
C ALA A 180 -34.99 -8.05 37.97
N ILE A 181 -33.85 -8.74 37.88
CA ILE A 181 -32.50 -8.17 38.01
C ILE A 181 -32.29 -7.06 36.97
N TYR A 182 -32.67 -7.31 35.71
CA TYR A 182 -32.57 -6.30 34.66
C TYR A 182 -33.46 -5.09 34.95
N HIS A 183 -34.70 -5.31 35.39
CA HIS A 183 -35.63 -4.22 35.70
C HIS A 183 -35.20 -3.38 36.91
N HIS A 184 -34.57 -4.01 37.91
CA HIS A 184 -34.16 -3.34 39.14
C HIS A 184 -32.80 -2.64 39.04
N LEU A 185 -31.85 -3.22 38.31
CA LEU A 185 -30.47 -2.71 38.22
C LEU A 185 -30.20 -1.87 36.97
N HIS A 186 -31.05 -1.94 35.95
CA HIS A 186 -30.86 -1.26 34.65
C HIS A 186 -31.94 -0.19 34.39
N GLN A 187 -32.11 0.74 35.33
CA GLN A 187 -32.91 1.97 35.18
C GLN A 187 -32.07 3.18 34.74
N THR A 188 -30.92 2.97 34.11
CA THR A 188 -30.05 4.07 33.66
C THR A 188 -30.45 4.55 32.28
N ASP A 189 -30.50 5.88 32.11
CA ASP A 189 -30.71 6.61 30.84
C ASP A 189 -29.65 6.21 29.79
N VAL A 190 -29.84 5.06 29.14
CA VAL A 190 -29.12 4.72 27.92
C VAL A 190 -29.86 5.40 26.80
N ALA A 191 -29.23 6.42 26.20
CA ALA A 191 -29.78 7.11 25.05
C ALA A 191 -30.21 6.08 23.99
N PRO A 192 -31.40 6.24 23.38
CA PRO A 192 -31.91 5.28 22.41
C PRO A 192 -30.88 5.12 21.27
N PRO A 193 -30.67 3.88 20.77
CA PRO A 193 -29.73 3.63 19.69
C PRO A 193 -30.00 4.59 18.53
N SER A 194 -28.95 5.30 18.08
CA SER A 194 -28.98 5.97 16.79
C SER A 194 -29.39 4.95 15.74
N ARG A 195 -30.48 5.22 15.01
CA ARG A 195 -31.11 4.30 14.06
C ARG A 195 -30.05 3.55 13.25
N PRO A 196 -30.04 2.21 13.23
CA PRO A 196 -29.28 1.51 12.20
C PRO A 196 -29.85 1.96 10.84
N ARG A 197 -28.95 2.27 9.91
CA ARG A 197 -29.28 2.57 8.52
C ARG A 197 -30.26 1.49 8.00
N SER A 198 -31.28 1.96 7.31
CA SER A 198 -32.51 1.29 6.86
C SER A 198 -32.32 -0.08 6.20
N LEU A 199 -33.43 -0.76 5.89
CA LEU A 199 -33.50 -1.90 4.96
C LEU A 199 -32.77 -1.66 3.61
N GLN A 200 -32.40 -0.41 3.26
CA GLN A 200 -31.54 -0.10 2.12
C GLN A 200 -30.10 -0.65 2.26
N ALA A 201 -29.61 -0.94 3.47
CA ALA A 201 -28.29 -1.55 3.67
C ALA A 201 -28.25 -3.06 3.31
N TRP A 202 -29.41 -3.71 3.12
CA TRP A 202 -29.48 -5.14 2.81
C TRP A 202 -29.23 -5.42 1.32
N PHE A 203 -29.78 -4.61 0.42
CA PHE A 203 -29.63 -4.80 -1.03
C PHE A 203 -28.16 -4.81 -1.51
N PRO A 204 -27.29 -3.86 -1.07
CA PRO A 204 -25.87 -3.86 -1.45
C PRO A 204 -25.08 -5.06 -0.93
N ALA A 205 -25.49 -5.64 0.20
CA ALA A 205 -24.80 -6.80 0.77
C ALA A 205 -25.05 -8.08 -0.04
N TRP A 206 -26.26 -8.23 -0.59
CA TRP A 206 -26.61 -9.36 -1.45
C TRP A 206 -26.04 -9.23 -2.86
N SER A 207 -25.95 -8.01 -3.41
CA SER A 207 -25.25 -7.78 -4.67
C SER A 207 -23.77 -8.10 -4.53
N TYR A 208 -23.12 -7.63 -3.45
CA TYR A 208 -21.73 -7.96 -3.19
C TYR A 208 -21.49 -9.47 -2.99
N LEU A 209 -22.41 -10.17 -2.31
CA LEU A 209 -22.32 -11.63 -2.17
C LEU A 209 -22.46 -12.35 -3.52
N GLY A 210 -23.19 -11.78 -4.48
CA GLY A 210 -23.27 -12.29 -5.85
C GLY A 210 -22.02 -12.00 -6.68
N GLU A 211 -21.39 -10.84 -6.49
CA GLU A 211 -20.27 -10.35 -7.30
C GLU A 211 -18.90 -10.85 -6.80
N SER A 212 -18.68 -10.89 -5.49
CA SER A 212 -17.37 -11.18 -4.89
C SER A 212 -17.17 -12.69 -4.63
N PRO A 213 -16.15 -13.33 -5.25
CA PRO A 213 -15.82 -14.73 -4.98
C PRO A 213 -15.48 -14.98 -3.51
N TYR A 214 -14.85 -14.00 -2.84
CA TYR A 214 -14.51 -14.08 -1.43
C TYR A 214 -15.75 -14.14 -0.54
N ALA A 215 -16.73 -13.27 -0.79
CA ALA A 215 -17.99 -13.26 -0.06
C ALA A 215 -18.76 -14.57 -0.22
N GLN A 216 -18.75 -15.17 -1.41
CA GLN A 216 -19.36 -16.48 -1.68
C GLN A 216 -18.70 -17.61 -0.89
N VAL A 217 -17.36 -17.67 -0.86
CA VAL A 217 -16.63 -18.70 -0.09
C VAL A 217 -16.89 -18.53 1.40
N LEU A 218 -16.93 -17.29 1.90
CA LEU A 218 -17.24 -17.00 3.30
C LEU A 218 -18.67 -17.43 3.68
N ALA A 219 -19.64 -17.17 2.81
CA ALA A 219 -21.01 -17.63 2.96
C ALA A 219 -21.12 -19.17 2.97
N ALA A 220 -20.45 -19.83 2.01
CA ALA A 220 -20.40 -21.28 1.93
C ALA A 220 -19.75 -21.91 3.18
N LEU A 221 -18.71 -21.27 3.72
CA LEU A 221 -18.05 -21.68 4.95
C LEU A 221 -19.02 -21.61 6.15
N GLY A 222 -19.76 -20.51 6.28
CA GLY A 222 -20.77 -20.34 7.33
C GLY A 222 -21.88 -21.40 7.27
N ILE A 223 -22.35 -21.73 6.07
CA ILE A 223 -23.34 -22.80 5.84
C ILE A 223 -22.74 -24.17 6.19
N ALA A 224 -21.54 -24.49 5.68
CA ALA A 224 -20.87 -25.77 5.90
C ALA A 224 -20.64 -26.04 7.40
N PHE A 225 -20.21 -25.04 8.17
CA PHE A 225 -20.05 -25.18 9.62
C PHE A 225 -21.38 -25.43 10.34
N ALA A 226 -22.47 -24.76 9.93
CA ALA A 226 -23.79 -25.00 10.50
C ALA A 226 -24.31 -26.41 10.21
N VAL A 227 -24.08 -26.91 8.99
CA VAL A 227 -24.42 -28.29 8.59
C VAL A 227 -23.61 -29.28 9.41
N LEU A 228 -22.29 -29.11 9.47
CA LEU A 228 -21.39 -29.98 10.25
C LEU A 228 -21.80 -30.04 11.72
N SER A 229 -22.06 -28.90 12.35
CA SER A 229 -22.49 -28.82 13.76
C SER A 229 -23.82 -29.56 14.00
N SER A 230 -24.78 -29.42 13.07
CA SER A 230 -26.09 -30.09 13.15
C SER A 230 -25.97 -31.61 13.00
N PHE A 231 -25.09 -32.09 12.10
CA PHE A 231 -24.81 -33.51 11.92
C PHE A 231 -24.08 -34.12 13.12
N VAL A 232 -23.12 -33.40 13.72
CA VAL A 232 -22.45 -33.84 14.96
C VAL A 232 -23.44 -33.91 16.12
N ASP A 233 -24.36 -32.93 16.27
CA ASP A 233 -25.41 -32.98 17.29
C ASP A 233 -26.36 -34.17 17.07
N TYR A 234 -26.78 -34.42 15.83
CA TYR A 234 -27.66 -35.54 15.50
C TYR A 234 -26.98 -36.90 15.77
N LEU A 235 -25.73 -37.08 15.31
CA LEU A 235 -24.95 -38.30 15.56
C LEU A 235 -24.79 -38.58 17.06
N PHE A 236 -24.50 -37.53 17.82
CA PHE A 236 -24.39 -37.61 19.28
C PHE A 236 -25.70 -38.09 19.91
N ARG A 237 -26.83 -37.45 19.57
CA ARG A 237 -28.15 -37.79 20.11
C ARG A 237 -28.60 -39.21 19.71
N LEU A 238 -28.35 -39.61 18.47
CA LEU A 238 -28.66 -40.94 17.95
C LEU A 238 -27.91 -42.06 18.69
N ARG A 239 -26.68 -41.81 19.17
CA ARG A 239 -25.88 -42.81 19.89
C ARG A 239 -26.22 -42.92 21.37
N VAL A 240 -26.73 -41.85 21.97
CA VAL A 240 -27.10 -41.80 23.39
C VAL A 240 -28.57 -42.19 23.61
N GLU A 241 -29.37 -42.17 22.54
CA GLU A 241 -30.77 -42.62 22.54
C GLU A 241 -30.92 -44.02 23.13
N GLY A 242 -31.87 -44.19 24.05
CA GLY A 242 -32.18 -45.47 24.70
C GLY A 242 -31.13 -46.00 25.69
N THR A 243 -29.99 -45.32 25.87
CA THR A 243 -28.93 -45.77 26.78
C THR A 243 -29.11 -45.31 28.24
N LEU A 244 -29.80 -44.20 28.45
CA LEU A 244 -29.97 -43.54 29.76
C LEU A 244 -31.44 -43.16 29.97
N SER A 245 -31.85 -43.04 31.23
CA SER A 245 -33.17 -42.51 31.61
C SER A 245 -33.29 -41.01 31.28
N GLU A 246 -34.51 -40.46 31.25
CA GLU A 246 -34.78 -39.03 31.02
C GLU A 246 -33.88 -38.14 31.90
N ASP A 247 -33.78 -38.46 33.19
CA ASP A 247 -32.96 -37.71 34.16
C ASP A 247 -31.46 -37.92 33.94
N GLY A 248 -31.05 -39.11 33.54
CA GLY A 248 -29.66 -39.42 33.17
C GLY A 248 -29.22 -38.64 31.92
N LEU A 249 -30.10 -38.49 30.93
CA LEU A 249 -29.88 -37.68 29.74
C LEU A 249 -29.75 -36.20 30.10
N ALA A 250 -30.62 -35.68 30.96
CA ALA A 250 -30.55 -34.30 31.43
C ALA A 250 -29.22 -34.03 32.19
N ALA A 251 -28.82 -34.95 33.08
CA ALA A 251 -27.55 -34.85 33.79
C ALA A 251 -26.33 -34.91 32.85
N LEU A 252 -26.37 -35.78 31.84
CA LEU A 252 -25.32 -35.90 30.82
C LEU A 252 -25.21 -34.63 29.97
N PHE A 253 -26.32 -34.07 29.50
CA PHE A 253 -26.28 -32.82 28.73
C PHE A 253 -25.82 -31.64 29.61
N GLY A 254 -26.17 -31.65 30.91
CA GLY A 254 -25.67 -30.68 31.89
C GLY A 254 -24.17 -30.78 32.12
N SER A 255 -23.62 -32.01 32.17
CA SER A 255 -22.18 -32.24 32.27
C SER A 255 -21.42 -31.85 31.02
N LEU A 256 -21.99 -32.14 29.84
CA LEU A 256 -21.45 -31.68 28.57
C LEU A 256 -21.33 -30.14 28.55
N GLN A 257 -22.38 -29.42 28.97
CA GLN A 257 -22.36 -27.96 28.99
C GLN A 257 -21.35 -27.38 30.00
N LEU A 258 -21.20 -28.02 31.17
CA LEU A 258 -20.18 -27.66 32.15
C LEU A 258 -18.77 -27.75 31.54
N TRP A 259 -18.43 -28.87 30.92
CA TRP A 259 -17.12 -29.09 30.33
C TRP A 259 -16.86 -28.18 29.12
N ILE A 260 -17.88 -27.91 28.28
CA ILE A 260 -17.78 -26.92 27.20
C ILE A 260 -17.42 -25.54 27.77
N GLY A 261 -18.12 -25.11 28.82
CA GLY A 261 -17.86 -23.81 29.46
C GLY A 261 -16.43 -23.72 30.02
N LEU A 262 -15.99 -24.74 30.76
CA LEU A 262 -14.64 -24.79 31.32
C LEU A 262 -13.56 -24.80 30.23
N PHE A 263 -13.75 -25.59 29.18
CA PHE A 263 -12.83 -25.63 28.04
C PHE A 263 -12.77 -24.28 27.32
N CYS A 264 -13.92 -23.64 27.05
CA CYS A 264 -13.95 -22.36 26.35
C CYS A 264 -13.16 -21.28 27.11
N VAL A 265 -13.33 -21.20 28.43
CA VAL A 265 -12.58 -20.27 29.28
C VAL A 265 -11.08 -20.58 29.25
N ALA A 266 -10.70 -21.84 29.43
CA ALA A 266 -9.29 -22.25 29.42
C ALA A 266 -8.63 -22.01 28.05
N PHE A 267 -9.32 -22.37 26.95
CA PHE A 267 -8.83 -22.20 25.59
C PHE A 267 -8.67 -20.72 25.23
N GLN A 268 -9.66 -19.88 25.56
CA GLN A 268 -9.60 -18.44 25.27
C GLN A 268 -8.48 -17.73 26.03
N LEU A 269 -8.22 -18.10 27.30
CA LEU A 269 -7.19 -17.46 28.11
C LEU A 269 -5.76 -17.97 27.82
N LEU A 270 -5.59 -19.26 27.48
CA LEU A 270 -4.27 -19.90 27.44
C LEU A 270 -3.77 -20.22 26.03
N VAL A 271 -4.69 -20.54 25.11
CA VAL A 271 -4.35 -21.21 23.84
C VAL A 271 -4.67 -20.35 22.62
N ALA A 272 -5.86 -19.74 22.56
CA ALA A 272 -6.38 -19.10 21.36
C ALA A 272 -5.43 -18.06 20.74
N GLN A 273 -4.92 -17.12 21.55
CA GLN A 273 -4.04 -16.06 21.07
C GLN A 273 -2.67 -16.58 20.62
N ARG A 274 -2.13 -17.60 21.31
CA ARG A 274 -0.84 -18.22 20.95
C ARG A 274 -0.95 -18.99 19.64
N LEU A 275 -2.05 -19.75 19.48
CA LEU A 275 -2.30 -20.55 18.30
C LEU A 275 -2.47 -19.68 17.05
N LEU A 276 -3.27 -18.62 17.15
CA LEU A 276 -3.51 -17.69 16.06
C LEU A 276 -2.21 -16.99 15.60
N LYS A 277 -1.38 -16.52 16.54
CA LYS A 277 -0.10 -15.88 16.23
C LYS A 277 0.90 -16.82 15.55
N ARG A 278 0.88 -18.11 15.89
CA ARG A 278 1.89 -19.08 15.42
C ARG A 278 1.50 -19.77 14.12
N MET A 279 0.20 -20.01 13.91
CA MET A 279 -0.31 -20.80 12.78
C MET A 279 -0.96 -19.94 11.69
N GLY A 280 -1.26 -18.67 11.97
CA GLY A 280 -2.02 -17.81 11.06
C GLY A 280 -3.52 -18.15 11.01
N LEU A 281 -4.32 -17.28 10.39
CA LEU A 281 -5.78 -17.35 10.40
C LEU A 281 -6.34 -18.62 9.72
N LEU A 282 -5.84 -18.94 8.52
CA LEU A 282 -6.37 -20.04 7.72
C LEU A 282 -6.09 -21.41 8.36
N MET A 283 -4.88 -21.60 8.88
CA MET A 283 -4.53 -22.84 9.57
C MET A 283 -5.25 -22.97 10.93
N TYR A 284 -5.50 -21.84 11.61
CA TYR A 284 -6.32 -21.79 12.81
C TYR A 284 -7.75 -22.30 12.55
N LEU A 285 -8.36 -21.94 11.42
CA LEU A 285 -9.65 -22.46 10.97
C LEU A 285 -9.57 -23.92 10.49
N ALA A 286 -8.47 -24.33 9.86
CA ALA A 286 -8.25 -25.71 9.40
C ALA A 286 -8.11 -26.71 10.56
N LEU A 287 -7.80 -26.25 11.77
CA LEU A 287 -7.79 -27.09 12.96
C LEU A 287 -9.14 -27.76 13.21
N VAL A 288 -10.26 -27.12 12.82
CA VAL A 288 -11.60 -27.65 13.05
C VAL A 288 -11.82 -29.00 12.35
N PRO A 289 -11.73 -29.10 11.00
CA PRO A 289 -11.88 -30.39 10.33
C PRO A 289 -10.77 -31.40 10.70
N VAL A 290 -9.54 -30.93 10.96
CA VAL A 290 -8.40 -31.79 11.34
C VAL A 290 -8.62 -32.49 12.69
N VAL A 291 -9.28 -31.83 13.64
CA VAL A 291 -9.56 -32.43 14.95
C VAL A 291 -10.87 -33.23 14.94
N LEU A 292 -11.89 -32.77 14.22
CA LEU A 292 -13.20 -33.43 14.21
C LEU A 292 -13.24 -34.71 13.37
N ALA A 293 -12.52 -34.78 12.24
CA ALA A 293 -12.56 -35.97 11.39
C ALA A 293 -12.01 -37.24 12.07
N PRO A 294 -10.87 -37.22 12.79
CA PRO A 294 -10.39 -38.39 13.53
C PRO A 294 -11.33 -38.80 14.67
N LEU A 295 -11.94 -37.84 15.37
CA LEU A 295 -12.91 -38.12 16.43
C LEU A 295 -14.17 -38.79 15.86
N ALA A 296 -14.67 -38.31 14.71
CA ALA A 296 -15.76 -38.96 13.99
C ALA A 296 -15.35 -40.36 13.51
N GLY A 297 -14.13 -40.56 13.01
CA GLY A 297 -13.59 -41.88 12.67
C GLY A 297 -13.52 -42.84 13.85
N ALA A 298 -13.13 -42.35 15.04
CA ALA A 298 -13.09 -43.17 16.26
C ALA A 298 -14.49 -43.67 16.69
N THR A 299 -15.55 -42.91 16.39
CA THR A 299 -16.94 -43.34 16.61
C THR A 299 -17.40 -44.44 15.64
N LEU A 300 -16.72 -44.59 14.50
CA LEU A 300 -16.94 -45.72 13.56
C LEU A 300 -16.20 -46.96 14.05
N ALA A 301 -14.97 -46.78 14.53
CA ALA A 301 -14.10 -47.87 14.95
C ALA A 301 -14.52 -48.53 16.27
N THR A 302 -15.21 -47.78 17.14
CA THR A 302 -15.59 -48.27 18.47
C THR A 302 -17.09 -48.15 18.70
N GLY A 303 -17.69 -49.16 19.35
CA GLY A 303 -19.07 -49.11 19.81
C GLY A 303 -19.26 -48.35 21.13
N GLN A 304 -18.22 -47.69 21.63
CA GLN A 304 -18.22 -47.00 22.92
C GLN A 304 -18.80 -45.58 22.78
N LEU A 305 -19.35 -45.05 23.86
CA LEU A 305 -19.97 -43.72 23.84
C LEU A 305 -18.96 -42.58 23.98
N TRP A 306 -17.82 -42.79 24.67
CA TRP A 306 -16.86 -41.71 24.96
C TRP A 306 -16.32 -40.96 23.72
N PRO A 307 -16.08 -41.57 22.55
CA PRO A 307 -15.58 -40.83 21.38
C PRO A 307 -16.65 -39.87 20.83
N VAL A 308 -17.94 -40.25 20.89
CA VAL A 308 -19.03 -39.40 20.40
C VAL A 308 -19.30 -38.26 21.39
N HIS A 309 -19.13 -38.51 22.70
CA HIS A 309 -19.12 -37.46 23.71
C HIS A 309 -17.98 -36.46 23.48
N LEU A 310 -16.77 -36.96 23.27
CA LEU A 310 -15.60 -36.11 23.03
C LEU A 310 -15.73 -35.33 21.71
N LEU A 311 -16.23 -35.97 20.64
CA LEU A 311 -16.54 -35.30 19.38
C LEU A 311 -17.50 -34.13 19.58
N ARG A 312 -18.61 -34.35 20.30
CA ARG A 312 -19.60 -33.30 20.57
C ARG A 312 -19.04 -32.18 21.45
N LEU A 313 -18.29 -32.53 22.49
CA LEU A 313 -17.61 -31.58 23.37
C LEU A 313 -16.68 -30.67 22.55
N VAL A 314 -15.79 -31.27 21.76
CA VAL A 314 -14.78 -30.55 20.98
C VAL A 314 -15.42 -29.71 19.88
N GLU A 315 -16.38 -30.25 19.12
CA GLU A 315 -17.09 -29.48 18.09
C GLU A 315 -17.78 -28.25 18.69
N THR A 316 -18.51 -28.45 19.80
CA THR A 316 -19.25 -27.35 20.42
C THR A 316 -18.27 -26.31 20.98
N ALA A 317 -17.21 -26.75 21.64
CA ALA A 317 -16.16 -25.87 22.16
C ALA A 317 -15.49 -25.06 21.04
N VAL A 318 -15.15 -25.68 19.92
CA VAL A 318 -14.59 -25.03 18.73
C VAL A 318 -15.57 -24.01 18.14
N SER A 319 -16.85 -24.35 18.08
CA SER A 319 -17.95 -23.49 17.61
C SER A 319 -18.15 -22.22 18.46
N TYR A 320 -17.82 -22.27 19.76
CA TYR A 320 -17.89 -21.11 20.66
C TYR A 320 -16.57 -20.35 20.83
N SER A 321 -15.43 -20.93 20.43
CA SER A 321 -14.11 -20.33 20.66
C SER A 321 -13.37 -19.96 19.37
N ILE A 322 -13.07 -20.94 18.51
CA ILE A 322 -12.27 -20.76 17.30
C ILE A 322 -13.06 -20.03 16.22
N LEU A 323 -14.28 -20.50 15.94
CA LEU A 323 -15.07 -20.00 14.82
C LEU A 323 -15.42 -18.50 14.91
N PRO A 324 -15.89 -17.99 16.06
CA PRO A 324 -16.20 -16.56 16.19
C PRO A 324 -14.97 -15.67 15.99
N VAL A 325 -13.79 -16.11 16.43
CA VAL A 325 -12.53 -15.36 16.27
C VAL A 325 -12.06 -15.40 14.82
N GLY A 326 -12.04 -16.59 14.22
CA GLY A 326 -11.60 -16.78 12.83
C GLY A 326 -12.47 -16.02 11.84
N ILE A 327 -13.80 -16.15 11.95
CA ILE A 327 -14.74 -15.48 11.03
C ILE A 327 -14.68 -13.94 11.20
N GLN A 328 -14.50 -13.42 12.41
CA GLN A 328 -14.35 -11.98 12.62
C GLN A 328 -13.11 -11.39 11.93
N LEU A 329 -12.01 -12.14 11.92
CA LEU A 329 -10.79 -11.73 11.21
C LEU A 329 -10.98 -11.82 9.70
N LEU A 330 -11.71 -12.82 9.20
CA LEU A 330 -12.07 -12.90 7.78
C LEU A 330 -12.89 -11.67 7.33
N TYR A 331 -13.86 -11.21 8.12
CA TYR A 331 -14.59 -9.99 7.79
C TYR A 331 -13.71 -8.74 7.70
N ALA A 332 -12.52 -8.73 8.31
CA ALA A 332 -11.63 -7.58 8.27
C ALA A 332 -11.13 -7.26 6.85
N ALA A 333 -11.05 -8.26 5.96
CA ALA A 333 -10.66 -8.10 4.56
C ALA A 333 -11.81 -7.56 3.66
N VAL A 334 -13.04 -7.49 4.18
CA VAL A 334 -14.19 -6.96 3.43
C VAL A 334 -14.20 -5.43 3.50
N PRO A 335 -14.54 -4.71 2.41
CA PRO A 335 -14.65 -3.25 2.41
C PRO A 335 -15.57 -2.72 3.53
N ASP A 336 -15.19 -1.58 4.12
CA ASP A 336 -15.88 -1.00 5.28
C ASP A 336 -17.38 -0.76 5.03
N GLU A 337 -17.75 -0.36 3.82
CA GLU A 337 -19.13 -0.08 3.44
C GLU A 337 -20.01 -1.34 3.44
N GLN A 338 -19.43 -2.50 3.12
CA GLN A 338 -20.16 -3.75 2.90
C GLN A 338 -20.00 -4.73 4.05
N ARG A 339 -19.00 -4.55 4.93
CA ARG A 339 -18.66 -5.49 6.02
C ARG A 339 -19.83 -5.77 6.94
N GLU A 340 -20.53 -4.73 7.41
CA GLU A 340 -21.67 -4.92 8.33
C GLU A 340 -22.82 -5.66 7.66
N GLY A 341 -23.10 -5.32 6.39
CA GLY A 341 -24.10 -5.99 5.57
C GLY A 341 -23.79 -7.47 5.40
N LEU A 342 -22.58 -7.80 4.94
CA LEU A 342 -22.14 -9.19 4.75
C LEU A 342 -22.14 -9.98 6.05
N ARG A 343 -21.62 -9.40 7.15
CA ARG A 343 -21.63 -10.02 8.48
C ARG A 343 -23.04 -10.37 8.92
N SER A 344 -23.99 -9.45 8.75
CA SER A 344 -25.38 -9.69 9.12
C SER A 344 -26.03 -10.80 8.28
N ALA A 345 -25.71 -10.87 6.98
CA ALA A 345 -26.22 -11.91 6.08
C ALA A 345 -25.65 -13.30 6.42
N VAL A 346 -24.34 -13.40 6.65
CA VAL A 346 -23.64 -14.65 6.93
C VAL A 346 -23.95 -15.17 8.34
N ASP A 347 -23.74 -14.35 9.39
CA ASP A 347 -23.93 -14.76 10.79
C ASP A 347 -25.41 -14.96 11.14
N GLY A 348 -26.31 -14.18 10.51
CA GLY A 348 -27.74 -14.20 10.78
C GLY A 348 -28.50 -15.23 9.94
N LEU A 349 -28.61 -14.98 8.63
CA LEU A 349 -29.51 -15.74 7.76
C LEU A 349 -28.86 -17.02 7.23
N LEU A 350 -27.66 -16.94 6.66
CA LEU A 350 -27.03 -18.07 5.98
C LEU A 350 -26.67 -19.20 6.94
N ARG A 351 -26.16 -18.89 8.13
CA ARG A 351 -25.88 -19.92 9.15
C ARG A 351 -27.14 -20.66 9.59
N LYS A 352 -28.29 -19.97 9.72
CA LYS A 352 -29.60 -20.61 9.99
C LYS A 352 -30.10 -21.39 8.77
N GLY A 353 -29.86 -20.88 7.57
CA GLY A 353 -30.09 -21.62 6.31
C GLY A 353 -29.31 -22.94 6.25
N GLY A 354 -28.09 -22.98 6.77
CA GLY A 354 -27.32 -24.22 6.91
C GLY A 354 -27.96 -25.23 7.87
N VAL A 355 -28.58 -24.78 8.96
CA VAL A 355 -29.36 -25.66 9.86
C VAL A 355 -30.61 -26.20 9.15
N VAL A 356 -31.31 -25.36 8.38
CA VAL A 356 -32.43 -25.78 7.52
C VAL A 356 -31.99 -26.86 6.52
N LEU A 357 -30.87 -26.62 5.83
CA LEU A 357 -30.30 -27.57 4.88
C LEU A 357 -29.94 -28.89 5.56
N ALA A 358 -29.32 -28.85 6.73
CA ALA A 358 -29.02 -30.05 7.52
C ALA A 358 -30.28 -30.81 7.92
N GLY A 359 -31.32 -30.11 8.38
CA GLY A 359 -32.62 -30.70 8.69
C GLY A 359 -33.23 -31.42 7.49
N LEU A 360 -33.24 -30.79 6.31
CA LEU A 360 -33.72 -31.38 5.06
C LEU A 360 -32.89 -32.61 4.63
N MET A 361 -31.57 -32.53 4.74
CA MET A 361 -30.67 -33.66 4.44
C MET A 361 -30.91 -34.84 5.37
N LEU A 362 -31.10 -34.58 6.68
CA LEU A 362 -31.41 -35.62 7.67
C LEU A 362 -32.81 -36.23 7.45
N ILE A 363 -33.82 -35.43 7.10
CA ILE A 363 -35.15 -35.92 6.73
C ILE A 363 -35.06 -36.80 5.49
N GLY A 364 -34.33 -36.36 4.45
CA GLY A 364 -34.12 -37.12 3.23
C GLY A 364 -33.36 -38.43 3.45
N ALA A 365 -32.41 -38.47 4.40
CA ALA A 365 -31.73 -39.69 4.80
C ALA A 365 -32.68 -40.71 5.44
N GLY A 366 -33.75 -40.25 6.09
CA GLY A 366 -34.84 -41.07 6.62
C GLY A 366 -34.34 -42.24 7.47
N ARG A 367 -34.78 -43.46 7.14
CA ARG A 367 -34.34 -44.70 7.84
C ARG A 367 -32.89 -45.11 7.57
N GLY A 368 -32.24 -44.50 6.58
CA GLY A 368 -30.82 -44.71 6.32
C GLY A 368 -29.92 -44.03 7.36
N ALA A 369 -30.45 -43.11 8.17
CA ALA A 369 -29.70 -42.31 9.14
C ALA A 369 -29.31 -43.09 10.41
N ASN A 370 -28.43 -44.07 10.26
CA ASN A 370 -27.86 -44.85 11.36
C ASN A 370 -26.51 -44.27 11.81
N GLY A 371 -26.06 -44.62 13.03
CA GLY A 371 -24.84 -44.07 13.63
C GLY A 371 -23.57 -44.19 12.77
N ILE A 372 -23.45 -45.24 11.94
CA ILE A 372 -22.34 -45.40 10.99
C ILE A 372 -22.46 -44.40 9.83
N THR A 373 -23.61 -44.36 9.16
CA THR A 373 -23.83 -43.44 8.03
C THR A 373 -23.67 -41.98 8.42
N MET A 374 -24.09 -41.61 9.64
CA MET A 374 -23.96 -40.25 10.16
C MET A 374 -22.51 -39.90 10.51
N ALA A 375 -21.74 -40.83 11.08
CA ALA A 375 -20.32 -40.62 11.33
C ALA A 375 -19.51 -40.52 10.02
N VAL A 376 -19.83 -41.33 8.99
CA VAL A 376 -19.26 -41.18 7.64
C VAL A 376 -19.63 -39.81 7.05
N ALA A 377 -20.88 -39.36 7.20
CA ALA A 377 -21.31 -38.04 6.75
C ALA A 377 -20.55 -36.91 7.44
N VAL A 378 -20.28 -37.00 8.75
CA VAL A 378 -19.46 -36.03 9.49
C VAL A 378 -18.02 -35.99 8.95
N VAL A 379 -17.40 -37.14 8.67
CA VAL A 379 -16.06 -37.21 8.07
C VAL A 379 -16.06 -36.58 6.67
N ALA A 380 -17.06 -36.88 5.85
CA ALA A 380 -17.21 -36.29 4.51
C ALA A 380 -17.42 -34.77 4.57
N LEU A 381 -18.22 -34.28 5.51
CA LEU A 381 -18.42 -32.84 5.75
C LEU A 381 -17.13 -32.16 6.23
N CYS A 382 -16.32 -32.81 7.06
CA CYS A 382 -15.00 -32.30 7.44
C CYS A 382 -14.05 -32.22 6.22
N ALA A 383 -14.08 -33.20 5.32
CA ALA A 383 -13.29 -33.17 4.08
C ALA A 383 -13.77 -32.05 3.14
N ALA A 384 -15.08 -31.88 2.97
CA ALA A 384 -15.67 -30.79 2.19
C ALA A 384 -15.30 -29.40 2.76
N LEU A 385 -15.32 -29.26 4.09
CA LEU A 385 -14.89 -28.06 4.78
C LEU A 385 -13.39 -27.78 4.58
N GLY A 386 -12.55 -28.81 4.64
CA GLY A 386 -11.13 -28.69 4.31
C GLY A 386 -10.89 -28.18 2.89
N LEU A 387 -11.64 -28.69 1.91
CA LEU A 387 -11.56 -28.23 0.52
C LEU A 387 -12.01 -26.76 0.37
N LEU A 388 -13.06 -26.34 1.07
CA LEU A 388 -13.52 -24.95 1.12
C LEU A 388 -12.44 -24.02 1.70
N LEU A 389 -11.76 -24.44 2.77
CA LEU A 389 -10.67 -23.68 3.38
C LEU A 389 -9.45 -23.55 2.44
N VAL A 390 -9.16 -24.55 1.61
CA VAL A 390 -8.12 -24.45 0.57
C VAL A 390 -8.49 -23.39 -0.48
N ARG A 391 -9.77 -23.31 -0.88
CA ARG A 391 -10.26 -22.26 -1.80
C ARG A 391 -10.34 -20.87 -1.16
N LEU A 392 -10.41 -20.78 0.16
CA LEU A 392 -10.48 -19.50 0.87
C LEU A 392 -9.18 -18.70 0.76
N LYS A 393 -8.01 -19.36 0.74
CA LYS A 393 -6.71 -18.67 0.68
C LYS A 393 -6.58 -17.69 -0.50
N PRO A 394 -6.73 -18.11 -1.77
CA PRO A 394 -6.58 -17.19 -2.89
C PRO A 394 -7.61 -16.06 -2.84
N ALA A 395 -8.87 -16.37 -2.54
CA ALA A 395 -9.93 -15.36 -2.46
C ALA A 395 -9.69 -14.33 -1.33
N TYR A 396 -9.13 -14.78 -0.20
CA TYR A 396 -8.75 -13.91 0.91
C TYR A 396 -7.62 -12.94 0.51
N LEU A 397 -6.62 -13.44 -0.21
CA LEU A 397 -5.49 -12.63 -0.65
C LEU A 397 -5.91 -11.58 -1.69
N THR A 398 -6.82 -11.92 -2.60
CA THR A 398 -7.39 -10.95 -3.55
C THR A 398 -8.14 -9.84 -2.81
N ALA A 399 -9.05 -10.18 -1.89
CA ALA A 399 -9.81 -9.20 -1.13
C ALA A 399 -8.90 -8.30 -0.25
N LEU A 400 -7.85 -8.87 0.34
CA LEU A 400 -6.86 -8.10 1.09
C LEU A 400 -6.04 -7.19 0.17
N GLY A 401 -5.69 -7.67 -1.02
CA GLY A 401 -5.02 -6.89 -2.07
C GLY A 401 -5.85 -5.69 -2.52
N GLU A 402 -7.17 -5.84 -2.69
CA GLU A 402 -8.09 -4.75 -2.99
C GLU A 402 -8.10 -3.69 -1.88
N GLN A 403 -8.13 -4.09 -0.59
CA GLN A 403 -8.05 -3.14 0.54
C GLN A 403 -6.72 -2.36 0.60
N VAL A 404 -5.65 -2.96 0.09
CA VAL A 404 -4.30 -2.36 0.01
C VAL A 404 -4.15 -1.52 -1.28
N GLY A 405 -5.09 -1.60 -2.23
CA GLY A 405 -5.00 -0.95 -3.53
C GLY A 405 -3.96 -1.59 -4.46
N ALA A 406 -3.67 -2.89 -4.26
CA ALA A 406 -2.63 -3.63 -4.98
C ALA A 406 -2.95 -3.88 -6.47
N HIS A 407 -4.21 -3.66 -6.89
CA HIS A 407 -4.69 -3.86 -8.26
C HIS A 407 -5.30 -2.59 -8.88
N GLU A 408 -5.20 -1.43 -8.22
CA GLU A 408 -5.61 -0.16 -8.81
C GLU A 408 -4.53 0.32 -9.77
N GLU A 409 -4.61 -0.14 -11.03
CA GLU A 409 -4.00 0.57 -12.14
C GLU A 409 -4.85 1.80 -12.42
N GLU A 410 -4.29 2.99 -12.21
CA GLU A 410 -4.78 4.20 -12.88
C GLU A 410 -4.45 4.08 -14.38
N GLU A 411 -5.05 3.11 -15.07
CA GLU A 411 -5.19 3.24 -16.50
C GLU A 411 -6.08 4.45 -16.74
N VAL A 412 -5.49 5.51 -17.28
CA VAL A 412 -6.24 6.62 -17.85
C VAL A 412 -6.90 6.08 -19.13
N GLU A 413 -7.91 5.21 -18.98
CA GLU A 413 -8.79 4.85 -20.08
C GLU A 413 -9.45 6.14 -20.55
N LEU A 414 -9.09 6.59 -21.75
CA LEU A 414 -9.75 7.69 -22.41
C LEU A 414 -11.18 7.25 -22.74
N GLY A 415 -12.11 7.53 -21.82
CA GLY A 415 -13.53 7.24 -22.03
C GLY A 415 -14.04 7.81 -23.36
N GLY A 416 -15.08 7.19 -23.92
CA GLY A 416 -15.54 7.48 -25.29
C GLY A 416 -15.87 8.96 -25.59
N GLU A 417 -16.19 9.78 -24.58
CA GLU A 417 -16.34 11.23 -24.74
C GLU A 417 -15.00 11.97 -24.86
N ALA A 418 -13.99 11.58 -24.07
CA ALA A 418 -12.65 12.16 -24.13
C ALA A 418 -11.98 11.86 -25.48
N GLN A 419 -12.14 10.64 -26.00
CA GLN A 419 -11.63 10.29 -27.33
C GLN A 419 -12.29 11.12 -28.45
N LYS A 420 -13.61 11.35 -28.38
CA LYS A 420 -14.31 12.24 -29.32
C LYS A 420 -13.79 13.68 -29.27
N LEU A 421 -13.59 14.21 -28.07
CA LEU A 421 -13.03 15.56 -27.88
C LEU A 421 -11.60 15.69 -28.43
N LEU A 422 -10.79 14.64 -28.31
CA LEU A 422 -9.44 14.59 -28.90
C LEU A 422 -9.49 14.54 -30.43
N VAL A 423 -10.41 13.76 -31.02
CA VAL A 423 -10.62 13.72 -32.47
C VAL A 423 -11.10 15.08 -33.00
N GLU A 424 -12.03 15.74 -32.30
CA GLU A 424 -12.44 17.12 -32.62
C GLU A 424 -11.26 18.10 -32.52
N ALA A 425 -10.38 17.91 -31.56
CA ALA A 425 -9.19 18.75 -31.38
C ALA A 425 -8.17 18.62 -32.53
N LEU A 426 -8.23 17.57 -33.36
CA LEU A 426 -7.40 17.43 -34.57
C LEU A 426 -7.73 18.48 -35.65
N GLY A 427 -8.94 19.04 -35.63
CA GLY A 427 -9.36 20.13 -36.51
C GLY A 427 -9.12 21.53 -35.94
N ALA A 428 -8.51 21.65 -34.76
CA ALA A 428 -8.28 22.94 -34.12
C ALA A 428 -7.25 23.78 -34.90
N PRO A 429 -7.41 25.11 -34.98
CA PRO A 429 -6.44 25.98 -35.67
C PRO A 429 -5.09 26.11 -34.94
N THR A 430 -5.06 25.74 -33.65
CA THR A 430 -3.88 25.84 -32.78
C THR A 430 -3.01 24.57 -32.88
N PRO A 431 -1.76 24.68 -33.36
CA PRO A 431 -0.91 23.51 -33.64
C PRO A 431 -0.55 22.70 -32.39
N GLU A 432 -0.35 23.34 -31.24
CA GLU A 432 -0.01 22.66 -29.97
C GLU A 432 -1.13 21.74 -29.50
N ARG A 433 -2.39 22.17 -29.68
CA ARG A 433 -3.58 21.40 -29.33
C ARG A 433 -3.74 20.19 -30.26
N VAL A 434 -3.49 20.37 -31.56
CA VAL A 434 -3.53 19.28 -32.55
C VAL A 434 -2.44 18.26 -32.26
N LEU A 435 -1.18 18.69 -32.07
CA LEU A 435 -0.05 17.80 -31.78
C LEU A 435 -0.26 17.02 -30.49
N ARG A 436 -0.72 17.68 -29.42
CA ARG A 436 -1.02 17.01 -28.15
C ARG A 436 -2.18 16.02 -28.29
N ALA A 437 -3.21 16.35 -29.07
CA ALA A 437 -4.31 15.44 -29.34
C ALA A 437 -3.85 14.20 -30.13
N VAL A 438 -2.99 14.39 -31.14
CA VAL A 438 -2.35 13.29 -31.86
C VAL A 438 -1.54 12.40 -30.92
N ASP A 439 -0.71 12.98 -30.05
CA ASP A 439 0.13 12.22 -29.12
C ASP A 439 -0.73 11.44 -28.10
N MET A 440 -1.81 12.04 -27.57
CA MET A 440 -2.74 11.36 -26.67
C MET A 440 -3.53 10.25 -27.37
N LEU A 441 -3.92 10.43 -28.63
CA LEU A 441 -4.59 9.41 -29.43
C LEU A 441 -3.64 8.26 -29.80
N GLU A 442 -2.37 8.55 -30.07
CA GLU A 442 -1.33 7.53 -30.33
C GLU A 442 -1.04 6.70 -29.07
N GLN A 443 -0.92 7.35 -27.89
CA GLN A 443 -0.77 6.67 -26.59
C GLN A 443 -1.96 5.78 -26.23
N ALA A 444 -3.16 6.17 -26.66
CA ALA A 444 -4.39 5.39 -26.45
C ALA A 444 -4.69 4.38 -27.56
N GLU A 445 -3.73 4.16 -28.48
CA GLU A 445 -3.87 3.27 -29.65
C GLU A 445 -5.12 3.53 -30.51
N ALA A 446 -5.60 4.78 -30.53
CA ALA A 446 -6.79 5.17 -31.27
C ALA A 446 -6.53 5.21 -32.80
N PRO A 447 -7.56 4.98 -33.65
CA PRO A 447 -7.40 4.94 -35.10
C PRO A 447 -7.08 6.33 -35.69
N LEU A 448 -5.79 6.56 -35.98
CA LEU A 448 -5.28 7.82 -36.56
C LEU A 448 -5.26 7.85 -38.10
N ARG A 449 -5.28 6.70 -38.78
CA ARG A 449 -5.08 6.61 -40.25
C ARG A 449 -6.05 7.46 -41.05
N GLN A 450 -7.31 7.51 -40.65
CA GLN A 450 -8.36 8.28 -41.33
C GLN A 450 -8.19 9.81 -41.22
N HIS A 451 -7.40 10.29 -40.27
CA HIS A 451 -7.19 11.72 -40.02
C HIS A 451 -5.88 12.25 -40.63
N LEU A 452 -5.03 11.37 -41.21
CA LEU A 452 -3.73 11.76 -41.77
C LEU A 452 -3.84 12.78 -42.90
N ALA A 453 -4.85 12.67 -43.76
CA ALA A 453 -5.07 13.64 -44.83
C ALA A 453 -5.36 15.04 -44.28
N ALA A 454 -6.08 15.15 -43.15
CA ALA A 454 -6.35 16.42 -42.48
C ALA A 454 -5.08 17.01 -41.85
N LEU A 455 -4.23 16.17 -41.25
CA LEU A 455 -2.94 16.60 -40.70
C LEU A 455 -1.99 17.11 -41.80
N LEU A 456 -1.93 16.42 -42.94
CA LEU A 456 -1.12 16.83 -44.10
C LEU A 456 -1.62 18.12 -44.77
N ALA A 457 -2.92 18.41 -44.68
CA ALA A 457 -3.53 19.62 -45.24
C ALA A 457 -3.53 20.81 -44.26
N HIS A 458 -3.12 20.61 -43.00
CA HIS A 458 -3.16 21.63 -41.96
C HIS A 458 -2.26 22.84 -42.31
N PRO A 459 -2.63 24.10 -42.00
CA PRO A 459 -1.86 25.28 -42.40
C PRO A 459 -0.49 25.42 -41.70
N HIS A 460 -0.30 24.75 -40.56
CA HIS A 460 0.91 24.88 -39.75
C HIS A 460 1.95 23.78 -40.05
N GLU A 461 3.20 24.18 -40.31
CA GLU A 461 4.30 23.28 -40.72
C GLU A 461 4.54 22.10 -39.76
N ARG A 462 4.56 22.31 -38.43
CA ARG A 462 4.80 21.22 -37.46
C ARG A 462 3.72 20.12 -37.47
N VAL A 463 2.48 20.47 -37.83
CA VAL A 463 1.38 19.50 -37.90
C VAL A 463 1.49 18.68 -39.18
N GLN A 464 1.84 19.33 -40.30
CA GLN A 464 2.14 18.65 -41.55
C GLN A 464 3.32 17.68 -41.39
N GLU A 465 4.40 18.11 -40.74
CA GLU A 465 5.59 17.30 -40.43
C GLU A 465 5.21 16.02 -39.65
N ARG A 466 4.41 16.17 -38.59
CA ARG A 466 3.88 15.03 -37.82
C ARG A 466 2.98 14.14 -38.68
N GLY A 467 2.13 14.73 -39.54
CA GLY A 467 1.30 14.01 -40.50
C GLY A 467 2.11 13.17 -41.50
N VAL A 468 3.22 13.71 -42.02
CA VAL A 468 4.15 12.98 -42.90
C VAL A 468 4.82 11.83 -42.15
N THR A 469 5.24 12.08 -40.90
CA THR A 469 5.82 11.04 -40.03
C THR A 469 4.87 9.86 -39.84
N LEU A 470 3.61 10.15 -39.52
CA LEU A 470 2.57 9.14 -39.30
C LEU A 470 2.16 8.44 -40.62
N ALA A 471 2.12 9.16 -41.73
CA ALA A 471 1.86 8.56 -43.04
C ALA A 471 2.95 7.53 -43.41
N LEU A 472 4.20 7.82 -43.07
CA LEU A 472 5.32 6.88 -43.25
C LEU A 472 5.24 5.69 -42.28
N SER A 473 4.97 5.92 -40.98
CA SER A 473 4.91 4.82 -39.99
C SER A 473 3.73 3.88 -40.21
N MET A 474 2.59 4.39 -40.69
CA MET A 474 1.37 3.62 -40.98
C MET A 474 1.33 3.06 -42.41
N GLU A 475 2.40 3.22 -43.19
CA GLU A 475 2.50 2.82 -44.60
C GLU A 475 1.34 3.31 -45.49
N ALA A 476 0.89 4.56 -45.30
CA ALA A 476 -0.27 5.14 -45.99
C ALA A 476 0.05 5.52 -47.45
N ARG A 477 0.20 4.51 -48.33
CA ARG A 477 0.53 4.67 -49.75
C ARG A 477 -0.48 5.53 -50.52
N GLU A 478 -1.74 5.54 -50.06
CA GLU A 478 -2.81 6.37 -50.60
C GLU A 478 -2.51 7.89 -50.52
N LEU A 479 -1.65 8.32 -49.59
CA LEU A 479 -1.29 9.72 -49.40
C LEU A 479 -0.09 10.17 -50.26
N ALA A 480 0.50 9.28 -51.06
CA ALA A 480 1.65 9.61 -51.92
C ALA A 480 1.45 10.84 -52.84
N PRO A 481 0.27 11.12 -53.43
CA PRO A 481 0.05 12.35 -54.21
C PRO A 481 0.07 13.63 -53.35
N MET A 482 -0.31 13.54 -52.06
CA MET A 482 -0.22 14.67 -51.13
C MET A 482 1.23 14.91 -50.72
N LEU A 483 1.99 13.84 -50.52
CA LEU A 483 3.43 13.93 -50.23
C LEU A 483 4.21 14.52 -51.41
N GLU A 484 3.90 14.13 -52.65
CA GLU A 484 4.48 14.73 -53.86
C GLU A 484 4.25 16.25 -53.92
N ARG A 485 3.01 16.72 -53.69
CA ARG A 485 2.72 18.16 -53.61
C ARG A 485 3.47 18.86 -52.47
N LEU A 486 3.61 18.20 -51.31
CA LEU A 486 4.39 18.73 -50.20
C LEU A 486 5.89 18.84 -50.53
N VAL A 487 6.43 17.94 -51.36
CA VAL A 487 7.82 18.00 -51.85
C VAL A 487 8.03 19.18 -52.80
N GLU A 488 7.07 19.46 -53.69
CA GLU A 488 7.16 20.54 -54.68
C GLU A 488 6.90 21.93 -54.06
N GLU A 489 5.85 22.05 -53.25
CA GLU A 489 5.28 23.35 -52.84
C GLU A 489 5.24 23.56 -51.31
N GLY A 490 5.40 22.51 -50.50
CA GLY A 490 5.18 22.55 -49.04
C GLY A 490 6.24 23.32 -48.24
N PRO A 491 6.01 23.69 -46.98
CA PRO A 491 7.02 24.39 -46.16
C PRO A 491 8.25 23.51 -45.86
N ARG A 492 9.38 24.15 -45.53
CA ARG A 492 10.72 23.51 -45.47
C ARG A 492 10.77 22.19 -44.68
N ARG A 493 10.28 22.17 -43.43
CA ARG A 493 10.36 20.98 -42.56
C ARG A 493 9.52 19.79 -43.05
N PRO A 494 8.21 19.94 -43.34
CA PRO A 494 7.41 18.86 -43.94
C PRO A 494 7.91 18.40 -45.30
N ARG A 495 8.42 19.33 -46.12
CA ARG A 495 8.96 19.05 -47.44
C ARG A 495 10.15 18.09 -47.37
N ASP A 496 11.12 18.38 -46.50
CA ASP A 496 12.29 17.53 -46.30
C ASP A 496 11.88 16.12 -45.85
N GLN A 497 10.92 16.01 -44.94
CA GLN A 497 10.43 14.70 -44.47
C GLN A 497 9.58 13.97 -45.52
N ALA A 498 8.83 14.71 -46.34
CA ALA A 498 8.00 14.15 -47.40
C ALA A 498 8.86 13.51 -48.50
N VAL A 499 10.07 14.02 -48.77
CA VAL A 499 11.04 13.37 -49.67
C VAL A 499 11.34 11.92 -49.22
N TRP A 500 11.62 11.74 -47.93
CA TRP A 500 11.89 10.41 -47.36
C TRP A 500 10.65 9.52 -47.38
N ALA A 501 9.49 10.07 -47.01
CA ALA A 501 8.23 9.34 -47.02
C ALA A 501 7.84 8.88 -48.43
N LEU A 502 7.99 9.76 -49.43
CA LEU A 502 7.68 9.47 -50.83
C LEU A 502 8.60 8.39 -51.40
N ALA A 503 9.90 8.45 -51.11
CA ALA A 503 10.86 7.42 -51.54
C ALA A 503 10.53 6.02 -51.02
N ARG A 504 9.93 5.92 -49.82
CA ARG A 504 9.51 4.64 -49.23
C ARG A 504 8.13 4.18 -49.70
N LEU A 505 7.16 5.10 -49.77
CA LEU A 505 5.76 4.77 -50.06
C LEU A 505 5.45 4.67 -51.56
N SER A 506 6.18 5.39 -52.42
CA SER A 506 6.01 5.39 -53.87
C SER A 506 7.35 5.60 -54.60
N PRO A 507 8.19 4.56 -54.70
CA PRO A 507 9.52 4.63 -55.33
C PRO A 507 9.48 5.18 -56.77
N GLU A 508 8.46 4.82 -57.55
CA GLU A 508 8.28 5.28 -58.94
C GLU A 508 8.16 6.81 -59.06
N ARG A 509 7.43 7.46 -58.14
CA ARG A 509 7.31 8.92 -58.10
C ARG A 509 8.61 9.57 -57.64
N ALA A 510 9.29 8.95 -56.68
CA ALA A 510 10.56 9.44 -56.16
C ALA A 510 11.68 9.40 -57.22
N GLU A 511 11.76 8.36 -58.05
CA GLU A 511 12.75 8.27 -59.13
C GLU A 511 12.65 9.42 -60.15
N ARG A 512 11.44 9.92 -60.38
CA ARG A 512 11.20 11.09 -61.25
C ARG A 512 11.58 12.42 -60.60
N LEU A 513 11.28 12.59 -59.31
CA LEU A 513 11.32 13.88 -58.63
C LEU A 513 12.63 14.19 -57.90
N LEU A 514 13.34 13.18 -57.41
CA LEU A 514 14.49 13.38 -56.53
C LEU A 514 15.81 13.74 -57.23
N PRO A 515 16.15 13.24 -58.45
CA PRO A 515 17.43 13.56 -59.09
C PRO A 515 17.70 15.07 -59.30
N PRO A 516 16.73 15.90 -59.73
CA PRO A 516 16.93 17.35 -59.83
C PRO A 516 17.22 18.04 -58.49
N LEU A 517 16.81 17.44 -57.36
CA LEU A 517 16.99 18.01 -56.03
C LEU A 517 18.42 17.83 -55.50
N LEU A 518 19.25 16.98 -56.13
CA LEU A 518 20.66 16.77 -55.76
C LEU A 518 21.54 18.03 -55.95
N THR A 519 21.11 18.98 -56.77
CA THR A 519 21.78 20.28 -56.99
C THR A 519 21.01 21.46 -56.42
N SER A 520 19.99 21.21 -55.58
CA SER A 520 19.18 22.26 -54.96
C SER A 520 20.03 23.21 -54.10
N PRO A 521 19.75 24.53 -54.11
CA PRO A 521 20.39 25.48 -53.20
C PRO A 521 19.93 25.30 -51.74
N ASP A 522 18.77 24.68 -51.48
CA ASP A 522 18.38 24.30 -50.12
C ASP A 522 19.09 23.01 -49.71
N VAL A 523 20.02 23.16 -48.78
CA VAL A 523 20.83 22.05 -48.25
C VAL A 523 19.96 20.96 -47.60
N GLY A 524 18.85 21.32 -46.93
CA GLY A 524 17.97 20.33 -46.29
C GLY A 524 17.34 19.39 -47.32
N LEU A 525 16.80 19.97 -48.40
CA LEU A 525 16.20 19.24 -49.51
C LEU A 525 17.24 18.43 -50.29
N ARG A 526 18.44 19.01 -50.51
CA ARG A 526 19.59 18.33 -51.12
C ARG A 526 19.98 17.11 -50.29
N CYS A 527 20.12 17.25 -48.98
CA CYS A 527 20.42 16.15 -48.06
C CYS A 527 19.31 15.09 -48.04
N ALA A 528 18.04 15.50 -48.00
CA ALA A 528 16.91 14.57 -48.04
C ALA A 528 16.88 13.76 -49.35
N ALA A 529 17.13 14.39 -50.50
CA ALA A 529 17.20 13.73 -51.79
C ALA A 529 18.39 12.77 -51.90
N ILE A 530 19.59 13.17 -51.44
CA ILE A 530 20.77 12.29 -51.36
C ILE A 530 20.43 11.03 -50.56
N GLY A 531 19.89 11.22 -49.35
CA GLY A 531 19.62 10.12 -48.45
C GLY A 531 18.51 9.19 -48.92
N ALA A 532 17.44 9.74 -49.50
CA ALA A 532 16.36 8.97 -50.09
C ALA A 532 16.84 8.13 -51.28
N LEU A 533 17.63 8.71 -52.20
CA LEU A 533 18.17 8.01 -53.36
C LEU A 533 19.19 6.93 -52.98
N MET A 534 20.06 7.19 -52.00
CA MET A 534 21.06 6.21 -51.54
C MET A 534 20.44 4.97 -50.89
N ARG A 535 19.22 5.05 -50.35
CA ARG A 535 18.51 3.91 -49.74
C ARG A 535 17.71 3.08 -50.73
N THR A 536 17.31 3.64 -51.87
CA THR A 536 16.52 2.92 -52.89
C THR A 536 17.43 2.26 -53.94
N GLN A 537 18.48 2.94 -54.41
CA GLN A 537 19.44 2.41 -55.39
C GLN A 537 20.86 3.00 -55.22
N VAL A 538 21.91 2.31 -55.70
CA VAL A 538 23.27 2.88 -55.72
C VAL A 538 23.35 3.94 -56.83
N ASN A 539 23.13 5.21 -56.46
CA ASN A 539 23.19 6.34 -57.38
C ASN A 539 24.55 7.07 -57.24
N SER A 540 25.37 7.02 -58.28
CA SER A 540 26.69 7.67 -58.30
C SER A 540 26.61 9.19 -58.15
N ALA A 541 25.56 9.84 -58.67
CA ALA A 541 25.37 11.28 -58.56
C ALA A 541 25.02 11.71 -57.12
N ALA A 542 24.26 10.89 -56.39
CA ALA A 542 23.97 11.15 -54.97
C ALA A 542 25.25 11.01 -54.11
N LEU A 543 26.09 10.02 -54.40
CA LEU A 543 27.38 9.83 -53.73
C LEU A 543 28.37 10.98 -54.02
N GLU A 544 28.42 11.47 -55.24
CA GLU A 544 29.26 12.61 -55.62
C GLU A 544 28.80 13.89 -54.93
N SER A 545 27.48 14.13 -54.90
CA SER A 545 26.88 15.25 -54.16
C SER A 545 27.14 15.16 -52.65
N LEU A 546 27.13 13.96 -52.05
CA LEU A 546 27.49 13.79 -50.63
C LEU A 546 28.97 14.08 -50.37
N ARG A 547 29.87 13.63 -51.26
CA ARG A 547 31.31 13.90 -51.16
C ARG A 547 31.61 15.40 -51.23
N GLU A 548 30.89 16.13 -52.07
CA GLU A 548 31.00 17.59 -52.16
C GLU A 548 30.59 18.29 -50.85
N LEU A 549 29.50 17.84 -50.20
CA LEU A 549 29.08 18.40 -48.90
C LEU A 549 30.08 18.07 -47.79
N LEU A 550 30.61 16.84 -47.76
CA LEU A 550 31.59 16.40 -46.76
C LEU A 550 32.95 17.08 -46.92
N SER A 551 33.36 17.44 -48.14
CA SER A 551 34.67 18.07 -48.39
C SER A 551 34.80 19.47 -47.81
N LYS A 552 33.68 20.17 -47.57
CA LYS A 552 33.65 21.50 -46.94
C LYS A 552 33.96 21.45 -45.44
N GLY A 553 33.73 20.32 -44.77
CA GLY A 553 34.04 20.11 -43.35
C GLY A 553 33.56 21.26 -42.44
N ASP A 554 34.46 21.75 -41.60
CA ASP A 554 34.20 22.81 -40.62
C ASP A 554 33.95 24.19 -41.24
N HIS A 555 34.36 24.38 -42.51
CA HIS A 555 34.15 25.64 -43.24
C HIS A 555 32.73 25.80 -43.77
N ALA A 556 31.90 24.76 -43.74
CA ALA A 556 30.50 24.86 -44.12
C ALA A 556 29.69 25.68 -43.09
N PRO A 557 28.63 26.40 -43.51
CA PRO A 557 27.72 27.09 -42.59
C PRO A 557 27.10 26.14 -41.56
N VAL A 558 26.79 26.64 -40.36
CA VAL A 558 26.19 25.86 -39.26
C VAL A 558 24.94 25.09 -39.71
N ALA A 559 24.09 25.72 -40.52
CA ALA A 559 22.89 25.08 -41.07
C ALA A 559 23.22 23.88 -41.98
N GLU A 560 24.28 23.97 -42.79
CA GLU A 560 24.72 22.88 -43.67
C GLU A 560 25.31 21.72 -42.86
N ARG A 561 26.18 22.01 -41.88
CA ARG A 561 26.75 20.97 -41.00
C ARG A 561 25.68 20.18 -40.24
N ARG A 562 24.62 20.86 -39.78
CA ARG A 562 23.46 20.21 -39.14
C ARG A 562 22.73 19.26 -40.08
N GLU A 563 22.42 19.68 -41.30
CA GLU A 563 21.70 18.85 -42.27
C GLU A 563 22.56 17.66 -42.74
N VAL A 564 23.87 17.86 -42.90
CA VAL A 564 24.82 16.78 -43.22
C VAL A 564 24.91 15.77 -42.08
N ALA A 565 25.08 16.21 -40.82
CA ALA A 565 25.10 15.30 -39.68
C ALA A 565 23.81 14.47 -39.58
N ARG A 566 22.64 15.11 -39.78
CA ARG A 566 21.34 14.42 -39.81
C ARG A 566 21.24 13.39 -40.94
N LEU A 567 21.74 13.73 -42.12
CA LEU A 567 21.79 12.82 -43.26
C LEU A 567 22.63 11.58 -42.94
N LEU A 568 23.83 11.76 -42.39
CA LEU A 568 24.72 10.64 -42.03
C LEU A 568 24.03 9.65 -41.08
N GLY A 569 23.31 10.14 -40.06
CA GLY A 569 22.52 9.30 -39.17
C GLY A 569 21.44 8.48 -39.90
N ARG A 570 20.70 9.11 -40.82
CA ARG A 570 19.62 8.44 -41.57
C ARG A 570 20.10 7.43 -42.62
N LEU A 571 21.35 7.55 -43.07
CA LEU A 571 21.98 6.63 -44.02
C LEU A 571 22.32 5.27 -43.38
N LYS A 572 22.60 5.24 -42.05
CA LYS A 572 22.93 4.02 -41.29
C LYS A 572 24.09 3.21 -41.89
N ASP A 573 25.08 3.89 -42.45
CA ASP A 573 26.25 3.27 -43.05
C ASP A 573 27.48 3.48 -42.14
N PRO A 574 28.11 2.39 -41.64
CA PRO A 574 29.25 2.44 -40.73
C PRO A 574 30.42 3.30 -41.22
N ARG A 575 30.61 3.44 -42.54
CA ARG A 575 31.71 4.22 -43.13
C ARG A 575 31.69 5.70 -42.75
N PHE A 576 30.54 6.21 -42.32
CA PHE A 576 30.37 7.61 -41.93
C PHE A 576 30.58 7.90 -40.44
N ALA A 577 30.97 6.90 -39.64
CA ALA A 577 31.29 7.13 -38.23
C ALA A 577 32.45 8.12 -38.03
N GLY A 578 33.50 8.04 -38.86
CA GLY A 578 34.62 8.98 -38.84
C GLY A 578 34.18 10.43 -39.08
N PRO A 579 33.52 10.75 -40.20
CA PRO A 579 32.94 12.07 -40.43
C PRO A 579 31.96 12.54 -39.33
N LEU A 580 31.13 11.64 -38.80
CA LEU A 580 30.17 11.98 -37.75
C LEU A 580 30.87 12.30 -36.42
N SER A 581 32.01 11.66 -36.13
CA SER A 581 32.83 11.96 -34.96
C SER A 581 33.34 13.41 -34.93
N LEU A 582 33.60 14.01 -36.11
CA LEU A 582 34.02 15.42 -36.18
C LEU A 582 32.89 16.36 -35.77
N TYR A 583 31.64 16.06 -36.16
CA TYR A 583 30.47 16.88 -35.78
C TYR A 583 30.10 16.76 -34.30
N LEU A 584 30.54 15.71 -33.59
CA LEU A 584 30.41 15.62 -32.13
C LEU A 584 31.32 16.63 -31.42
N GLU A 585 32.43 17.03 -32.03
CA GLU A 585 33.41 17.98 -31.48
C GLU A 585 33.19 19.42 -32.02
N ASP A 586 32.10 19.68 -32.74
CA ASP A 586 31.78 20.99 -33.31
C ASP A 586 31.63 22.08 -32.23
N MET A 587 32.06 23.31 -32.53
CA MET A 587 31.94 24.44 -31.61
C MET A 587 30.48 24.84 -31.33
N ASP A 588 29.59 24.64 -32.30
CA ASP A 588 28.17 24.99 -32.19
C ASP A 588 27.36 23.86 -31.53
N ILE A 589 26.69 24.18 -30.43
CA ILE A 589 25.86 23.24 -29.65
C ILE A 589 24.75 22.62 -30.52
N SER A 590 24.19 23.38 -31.46
CA SER A 590 23.09 22.90 -32.30
C SER A 590 23.54 21.86 -33.33
N VAL A 591 24.81 21.91 -33.78
CA VAL A 591 25.43 20.86 -34.61
C VAL A 591 25.68 19.62 -33.77
N ARG A 592 26.33 19.76 -32.60
CA ARG A 592 26.62 18.63 -31.71
C ARG A 592 25.36 17.86 -31.33
N ARG A 593 24.28 18.57 -30.98
CA ARG A 593 22.98 17.93 -30.65
C ARG A 593 22.43 17.09 -31.79
N VAL A 594 22.51 17.59 -33.03
CA VAL A 594 22.06 16.83 -34.21
C VAL A 594 22.99 15.64 -34.48
N ALA A 595 24.30 15.81 -34.29
CA ALA A 595 25.27 14.73 -34.40
C ALA A 595 25.02 13.62 -33.37
N LEU A 596 24.74 13.95 -32.10
CA LEU A 596 24.37 12.99 -31.05
C LEU A 596 23.16 12.14 -31.46
N VAL A 597 22.08 12.78 -31.92
CA VAL A 597 20.89 12.06 -32.40
C VAL A 597 21.24 11.19 -33.60
N ALA A 598 22.02 11.70 -34.56
CA ALA A 598 22.45 10.96 -35.74
C ALA A 598 23.30 9.72 -35.40
N VAL A 599 24.12 9.77 -34.35
CA VAL A 599 24.89 8.60 -33.86
C VAL A 599 23.94 7.46 -33.46
N GLY A 600 22.85 7.81 -32.77
CA GLY A 600 21.84 6.87 -32.31
C GLY A 600 21.03 6.29 -33.47
N GLU A 601 20.46 7.17 -34.30
CA GLU A 601 19.62 6.78 -35.44
C GLU A 601 20.39 5.87 -36.43
N GLY A 602 21.68 6.16 -36.59
CA GLY A 602 22.61 5.45 -37.46
C GLY A 602 23.16 4.14 -36.93
N GLY A 603 23.00 3.84 -35.63
CA GLY A 603 23.52 2.61 -35.03
C GLY A 603 25.04 2.58 -34.88
N TYR A 604 25.68 3.74 -34.70
CA TYR A 604 27.14 3.87 -34.65
C TYR A 604 27.72 3.51 -33.27
N VAL A 605 27.71 2.22 -32.93
CA VAL A 605 28.14 1.69 -31.61
C VAL A 605 29.58 2.09 -31.24
N GLU A 606 30.48 2.18 -32.22
CA GLU A 606 31.88 2.57 -32.01
C GLU A 606 32.06 4.00 -31.46
N LEU A 607 31.06 4.87 -31.64
CA LEU A 607 31.07 6.23 -31.11
C LEU A 607 30.47 6.31 -29.69
N ALA A 608 29.92 5.22 -29.14
CA ALA A 608 29.28 5.22 -27.82
C ALA A 608 30.18 5.77 -26.68
N PRO A 609 31.49 5.45 -26.60
CA PRO A 609 32.36 6.05 -25.57
C PRO A 609 32.45 7.58 -25.66
N ARG A 610 32.31 8.16 -26.85
CA ARG A 610 32.32 9.61 -27.08
C ARG A 610 31.01 10.28 -26.65
N LEU A 611 29.91 9.53 -26.55
CA LEU A 611 28.61 10.06 -26.10
C LEU A 611 28.56 10.25 -24.57
N LEU A 612 29.32 9.46 -23.81
CA LEU A 612 29.24 9.43 -22.35
C LEU A 612 29.48 10.79 -21.66
N PRO A 613 30.50 11.59 -22.04
CA PRO A 613 30.72 12.90 -21.41
C PRO A 613 29.52 13.85 -21.56
N PHE A 614 28.79 13.77 -22.68
CA PHE A 614 27.62 14.61 -22.95
C PHE A 614 26.44 14.32 -22.02
N LEU A 615 26.42 13.19 -21.30
CA LEU A 615 25.43 12.94 -20.25
C LEU A 615 25.59 13.91 -19.05
N THR A 616 26.79 14.47 -18.87
CA THR A 616 27.07 15.45 -17.82
C THR A 616 26.44 16.80 -18.16
N TRP A 617 26.45 17.21 -19.44
CA TRP A 617 26.05 18.55 -19.89
C TRP A 617 24.55 18.66 -20.14
N ARG A 618 23.90 19.66 -19.53
CA ARG A 618 22.44 19.80 -19.50
C ARG A 618 21.78 19.87 -20.88
N GLU A 619 22.32 20.67 -21.81
CA GLU A 619 21.67 20.93 -23.10
C GLU A 619 21.74 19.73 -24.05
N GLU A 620 22.83 18.97 -23.98
CA GLU A 620 23.09 17.79 -24.82
C GLU A 620 22.64 16.47 -24.19
N ARG A 621 22.52 16.40 -22.85
CA ARG A 621 22.16 15.19 -22.10
C ARG A 621 20.93 14.46 -22.64
N PRO A 622 19.79 15.12 -22.97
CA PRO A 622 18.63 14.41 -23.53
C PRO A 622 18.96 13.69 -24.84
N ALA A 623 19.71 14.35 -25.73
CA ALA A 623 20.11 13.80 -27.03
C ALA A 623 21.13 12.66 -26.86
N ALA A 624 22.10 12.80 -25.95
CA ALA A 624 23.07 11.74 -25.65
C ALA A 624 22.39 10.51 -25.04
N ARG A 625 21.43 10.70 -24.13
CA ARG A 625 20.64 9.61 -23.53
C ARG A 625 19.82 8.87 -24.58
N GLU A 626 19.08 9.61 -25.40
CA GLU A 626 18.25 9.03 -26.47
C GLU A 626 19.12 8.26 -27.46
N SER A 627 20.27 8.81 -27.85
CA SER A 627 21.22 8.14 -28.72
C SER A 627 21.72 6.82 -28.14
N LEU A 628 22.16 6.80 -26.88
CA LEU A 628 22.62 5.58 -26.21
C LEU A 628 21.51 4.52 -26.10
N VAL A 629 20.26 4.93 -25.89
CA VAL A 629 19.11 4.01 -25.89
C VAL A 629 18.89 3.42 -27.28
N GLN A 630 18.96 4.22 -28.34
CA GLN A 630 18.79 3.76 -29.72
C GLN A 630 19.90 2.81 -30.18
N LEU A 631 21.11 2.92 -29.64
CA LEU A 631 22.21 1.96 -29.89
C LEU A 631 21.91 0.56 -29.32
N GLY A 632 20.93 0.45 -28.42
CA GLY A 632 20.41 -0.82 -27.93
C GLY A 632 21.42 -1.63 -27.11
N ASP A 633 21.28 -2.96 -27.13
CA ASP A 633 22.01 -3.83 -26.21
C ASP A 633 23.54 -3.86 -26.41
N ALA A 634 24.01 -3.41 -27.59
CA ALA A 634 25.42 -3.41 -27.93
C ALA A 634 26.27 -2.52 -27.01
N VAL A 635 25.67 -1.48 -26.42
CA VAL A 635 26.37 -0.56 -25.50
C VAL A 635 26.25 -0.98 -24.03
N THR A 636 25.40 -1.95 -23.70
CA THR A 636 25.15 -2.35 -22.31
C THR A 636 26.41 -2.69 -21.51
N PRO A 637 27.40 -3.45 -22.05
CA PRO A 637 28.64 -3.74 -21.30
C PRO A 637 29.46 -2.49 -20.98
N LEU A 638 29.47 -1.49 -21.88
CA LEU A 638 30.14 -0.21 -21.65
C LEU A 638 29.42 0.58 -20.55
N LEU A 639 28.07 0.61 -20.58
CA LEU A 639 27.27 1.32 -19.58
C LEU A 639 27.41 0.69 -18.20
N GLU A 640 27.42 -0.65 -18.10
CA GLU A 640 27.66 -1.38 -16.86
C GLU A 640 29.04 -1.06 -16.27
N LEU A 641 30.08 -1.11 -17.10
CA LEU A 641 31.44 -0.77 -16.69
C LEU A 641 31.50 0.65 -16.10
N GLN A 642 30.87 1.62 -16.77
CA GLN A 642 30.90 3.02 -16.34
C GLN A 642 29.98 3.32 -15.16
N LEU A 643 28.87 2.59 -15.01
CA LEU A 643 28.00 2.68 -13.84
C LEU A 643 28.76 2.31 -12.56
N ASN A 644 29.57 1.25 -12.64
CA ASN A 644 30.37 0.72 -11.53
C ASN A 644 31.74 1.40 -11.38
N ASN A 645 32.14 2.28 -12.31
CA ASN A 645 33.40 2.99 -12.26
C ASN A 645 33.35 4.16 -11.26
N LYS A 646 33.94 3.97 -10.07
CA LYS A 646 34.01 5.01 -9.02
C LYS A 646 34.71 6.30 -9.49
N ALA A 647 35.63 6.21 -10.45
CA ALA A 647 36.35 7.38 -10.97
C ALA A 647 35.56 8.17 -12.03
N ALA A 648 34.44 7.64 -12.54
CA ALA A 648 33.63 8.35 -13.52
C ALA A 648 32.76 9.43 -12.83
N PRO A 649 32.47 10.56 -13.51
CA PRO A 649 31.67 11.64 -12.92
C PRO A 649 30.30 11.15 -12.43
N LEU A 650 29.95 11.48 -11.18
CA LEU A 650 28.67 11.07 -10.58
C LEU A 650 27.47 11.54 -11.42
N ALA A 651 27.51 12.77 -11.95
CA ALA A 651 26.46 13.31 -12.82
C ALA A 651 26.18 12.43 -14.06
N MET A 652 27.23 11.82 -14.64
CA MET A 652 27.10 10.86 -15.74
C MET A 652 26.50 9.55 -15.24
N ARG A 653 27.07 8.97 -14.17
CA ARG A 653 26.61 7.70 -13.57
C ARG A 653 25.14 7.75 -13.19
N MET A 654 24.66 8.88 -12.68
CA MET A 654 23.25 9.12 -12.33
C MET A 654 22.27 9.03 -13.50
N GLN A 655 22.75 9.18 -14.74
CA GLN A 655 21.91 9.05 -15.95
C GLN A 655 21.88 7.61 -16.49
N LEU A 656 22.92 6.82 -16.22
CA LEU A 656 23.07 5.47 -16.78
C LEU A 656 21.92 4.52 -16.41
N PRO A 657 21.35 4.51 -15.19
CA PRO A 657 20.20 3.67 -14.89
C PRO A 657 18.99 3.96 -15.79
N ARG A 658 18.75 5.24 -16.12
CA ARG A 658 17.67 5.64 -17.03
C ARG A 658 17.95 5.20 -18.48
N VAL A 659 19.21 5.24 -18.91
CA VAL A 659 19.64 4.71 -20.22
C VAL A 659 19.40 3.20 -20.28
N LEU A 660 19.87 2.46 -19.28
CA LEU A 660 19.72 1.00 -19.21
C LEU A 660 18.25 0.56 -19.20
N ARG A 661 17.38 1.25 -18.43
CA ARG A 661 15.93 1.01 -18.52
C ARG A 661 15.40 1.26 -19.92
N GLY A 662 15.80 2.38 -20.55
CA GLY A 662 15.35 2.73 -21.90
C GLY A 662 15.77 1.73 -22.97
N ILE A 663 16.92 1.06 -22.81
CA ILE A 663 17.35 -0.04 -23.69
C ILE A 663 16.42 -1.25 -23.54
N GLY A 664 15.99 -1.54 -22.31
CA GLY A 664 14.98 -2.57 -22.07
C GLY A 664 15.43 -3.98 -22.47
N SER A 665 16.69 -4.35 -22.25
CA SER A 665 17.19 -5.69 -22.58
C SER A 665 17.47 -6.54 -21.34
N SER A 666 17.59 -7.86 -21.54
CA SER A 666 18.08 -8.82 -20.54
C SER A 666 19.41 -8.38 -19.91
N SER A 667 20.34 -7.95 -20.75
CA SER A 667 21.66 -7.51 -20.32
C SER A 667 21.55 -6.22 -19.52
N ALA A 668 20.62 -5.31 -19.85
CA ALA A 668 20.42 -4.07 -19.12
C ALA A 668 19.79 -4.32 -17.73
N LEU A 669 18.83 -5.25 -17.64
CA LEU A 669 18.29 -5.74 -16.37
C LEU A 669 19.41 -6.31 -15.49
N ASN A 670 20.26 -7.16 -16.06
CA ASN A 670 21.40 -7.76 -15.37
C ASN A 670 22.44 -6.70 -14.95
N ALA A 671 22.76 -5.73 -15.80
CA ALA A 671 23.69 -4.65 -15.47
C ALA A 671 23.22 -3.81 -14.27
N LEU A 672 21.90 -3.59 -14.14
CA LEU A 672 21.31 -2.94 -12.97
C LEU A 672 21.34 -3.85 -11.74
N LEU A 673 20.93 -5.11 -11.88
CA LEU A 673 20.88 -6.08 -10.77
C LEU A 673 22.29 -6.40 -10.21
N PHE A 674 23.31 -6.41 -11.06
CA PHE A 674 24.71 -6.71 -10.70
C PHE A 674 25.56 -5.46 -10.43
N SER A 675 24.93 -4.30 -10.31
CA SER A 675 25.66 -3.10 -9.96
C SER A 675 26.31 -3.22 -8.57
N ASN A 676 27.62 -2.96 -8.53
CA ASN A 676 28.47 -2.95 -7.34
C ASN A 676 28.75 -1.53 -6.84
N VAL A 677 27.97 -0.54 -7.28
CA VAL A 677 27.93 0.79 -6.65
C VAL A 677 27.78 0.59 -5.14
N ARG A 678 28.35 1.46 -4.32
CA ARG A 678 28.15 1.54 -2.84
C ARG A 678 28.52 2.92 -2.29
N ASP A 679 29.15 3.72 -3.13
CA ASP A 679 29.73 5.02 -2.87
C ASP A 679 28.69 6.16 -2.84
N ASP A 680 27.53 5.97 -3.47
CA ASP A 680 26.46 6.97 -3.52
C ASP A 680 25.08 6.31 -3.36
N ALA A 681 24.36 6.67 -2.30
CA ALA A 681 23.04 6.11 -2.01
C ALA A 681 21.96 6.57 -3.00
N GLY A 682 22.04 7.81 -3.50
CA GLY A 682 21.10 8.32 -4.49
C GLY A 682 21.19 7.55 -5.82
N LEU A 683 22.39 7.19 -6.25
CA LEU A 683 22.63 6.34 -7.42
C LEU A 683 22.11 4.93 -7.19
N HIS A 684 22.35 4.37 -6.00
CA HIS A 684 21.82 3.09 -5.56
C HIS A 684 20.30 3.02 -5.58
N PHE A 685 19.66 4.03 -5.01
CA PHE A 685 18.22 4.18 -5.03
C PHE A 685 17.70 4.22 -6.48
N ARG A 686 18.32 5.02 -7.35
CA ARG A 686 17.95 5.09 -8.78
C ARG A 686 18.10 3.76 -9.49
N ILE A 687 19.16 2.99 -9.22
CA ILE A 687 19.32 1.64 -9.79
C ILE A 687 18.13 0.77 -9.41
N GLY A 688 17.78 0.69 -8.12
CA GLY A 688 16.64 -0.11 -7.66
C GLY A 688 15.30 0.36 -8.24
N ALA A 689 15.08 1.68 -8.29
CA ALA A 689 13.86 2.25 -8.87
C ALA A 689 13.74 1.98 -10.38
N GLN A 690 14.83 2.10 -11.15
CA GLN A 690 14.81 1.78 -12.58
C GLN A 690 14.69 0.29 -12.84
N LEU A 691 15.29 -0.56 -11.99
CA LEU A 691 15.18 -2.01 -12.04
C LEU A 691 13.72 -2.47 -11.81
N SER A 692 13.05 -1.90 -10.80
CA SER A 692 11.63 -2.16 -10.53
C SER A 692 10.73 -1.75 -11.70
N ARG A 693 10.96 -0.57 -12.31
CA ARG A 693 10.19 -0.13 -13.50
C ARG A 693 10.46 -0.98 -14.72
N LEU A 694 11.72 -1.36 -14.95
CA LEU A 694 12.07 -2.24 -16.07
C LEU A 694 11.38 -3.60 -15.95
N ARG A 695 11.22 -4.13 -14.73
CA ARG A 695 10.44 -5.35 -14.46
C ARG A 695 8.95 -5.18 -14.74
N GLU A 696 8.36 -4.03 -14.41
CA GLU A 696 6.97 -3.71 -14.73
C GLU A 696 6.75 -3.67 -16.25
N GLU A 697 7.69 -3.06 -16.98
CA GLU A 697 7.67 -2.98 -18.45
C GLU A 697 7.95 -4.36 -19.11
N GLN A 698 8.64 -5.28 -18.43
CA GLN A 698 9.03 -6.61 -18.93
C GLN A 698 8.87 -7.75 -17.88
N PRO A 699 7.63 -8.17 -17.59
CA PRO A 699 7.35 -9.15 -16.52
C PRO A 699 7.81 -10.58 -16.82
N ASP A 700 7.90 -10.97 -18.10
CA ASP A 700 8.23 -12.35 -18.50
C ASP A 700 9.74 -12.66 -18.50
N HIS A 701 10.57 -11.66 -18.23
CA HIS A 701 12.02 -11.84 -18.27
C HIS A 701 12.50 -12.76 -17.13
N PRO A 702 13.34 -13.77 -17.36
CA PRO A 702 13.89 -14.57 -16.26
C PRO A 702 14.78 -13.70 -15.36
N VAL A 703 14.68 -13.93 -14.04
CA VAL A 703 15.52 -13.29 -13.02
C VAL A 703 16.14 -14.36 -12.13
N ASP A 704 17.39 -14.14 -11.72
CA ASP A 704 18.12 -15.04 -10.84
C ASP A 704 17.67 -14.85 -9.37
N VAL A 705 16.86 -15.79 -8.87
CA VAL A 705 16.25 -15.74 -7.54
C VAL A 705 17.30 -15.77 -6.43
N ASP A 706 18.34 -16.60 -6.55
CA ASP A 706 19.38 -16.73 -5.54
C ASP A 706 20.14 -15.41 -5.35
N ARG A 707 20.38 -14.70 -6.46
CA ARG A 707 21.03 -13.39 -6.42
C ARG A 707 20.13 -12.29 -5.86
N ILE A 708 18.82 -12.35 -6.10
CA ILE A 708 17.88 -11.42 -5.45
C ILE A 708 17.89 -11.66 -3.93
N HIS A 709 17.88 -12.91 -3.48
CA HIS A 709 18.01 -13.24 -2.06
C HIS A 709 19.34 -12.75 -1.47
N GLU A 710 20.45 -12.88 -2.19
CA GLU A 710 21.74 -12.33 -1.76
C GLU A 710 21.69 -10.79 -1.63
N ALA A 711 21.07 -10.10 -2.59
CA ALA A 711 20.89 -8.65 -2.55
C ALA A 711 20.00 -8.22 -1.37
N LEU A 712 18.89 -8.92 -1.12
CA LEU A 712 18.02 -8.72 0.06
C LEU A 712 18.81 -8.93 1.37
N GLY A 713 19.62 -9.98 1.44
CA GLY A 713 20.52 -10.23 2.57
C GLY A 713 21.49 -9.08 2.83
N ARG A 714 22.13 -8.56 1.77
CA ARG A 714 23.00 -7.37 1.86
C ARG A 714 22.24 -6.15 2.39
N ARG A 715 20.99 -5.91 1.97
CA ARG A 715 20.16 -4.79 2.48
C ARG A 715 19.78 -4.97 3.94
N ARG A 716 19.41 -6.17 4.35
CA ARG A 716 19.15 -6.52 5.75
C ARG A 716 20.35 -6.21 6.63
N ASP A 717 21.54 -6.61 6.20
CA ASP A 717 22.76 -6.42 6.98
C ASP A 717 23.16 -4.94 7.06
N THR A 718 23.02 -4.16 5.98
CA THR A 718 23.16 -2.68 6.02
C THR A 718 22.18 -2.05 7.01
N TYR A 719 20.91 -2.45 6.98
CA TYR A 719 19.90 -1.94 7.89
C TYR A 719 20.25 -2.23 9.36
N ARG A 720 20.68 -3.47 9.68
CA ARG A 720 21.12 -3.86 11.02
C ARG A 720 22.30 -3.03 11.53
N GLN A 721 23.27 -2.74 10.67
CA GLN A 721 24.43 -1.93 11.03
C GLN A 721 24.02 -0.49 11.39
N LEU A 722 23.10 0.08 10.60
CA LEU A 722 22.68 1.47 10.74
C LEU A 722 21.64 1.68 11.83
N VAL A 723 20.72 0.76 12.10
CA VAL A 723 19.64 0.96 13.09
C VAL A 723 20.18 1.13 14.51
N GLY A 724 21.30 0.47 14.81
CA GLY A 724 22.03 0.68 16.07
C GLY A 724 22.64 2.08 16.16
N ALA A 725 23.23 2.56 15.07
CA ALA A 725 23.80 3.90 14.99
C ALA A 725 22.71 4.97 15.06
N PHE A 726 21.60 4.81 14.33
CA PHE A 726 20.46 5.73 14.31
C PHE A 726 19.96 6.04 15.72
N ARG A 727 19.70 5.00 16.53
CA ARG A 727 19.21 5.17 17.90
C ARG A 727 20.19 5.95 18.77
N ASP A 728 21.47 5.58 18.73
CA ASP A 728 22.51 6.19 19.57
C ASP A 728 22.80 7.65 19.12
N VAL A 729 22.77 7.91 17.81
CA VAL A 729 22.94 9.26 17.21
C VAL A 729 21.73 10.13 17.51
N GLN A 730 20.50 9.64 17.31
CA GLN A 730 19.27 10.35 17.63
C GLN A 730 19.19 10.72 19.12
N ALA A 731 19.61 9.81 20.01
CA ALA A 731 19.65 10.07 21.45
C ALA A 731 20.68 11.13 21.84
N ALA A 732 21.78 11.27 21.09
CA ALA A 732 22.85 12.22 21.40
C ALA A 732 22.67 13.59 20.73
N LEU A 733 22.23 13.62 19.48
CA LEU A 733 22.15 14.83 18.63
C LEU A 733 20.70 15.30 18.38
N GLY A 734 19.70 14.50 18.76
CA GLY A 734 18.30 14.77 18.50
C GLY A 734 17.84 14.34 17.10
N PRO A 735 16.51 14.31 16.85
CA PRO A 735 15.91 13.81 15.61
C PRO A 735 16.12 14.72 14.39
N GLN A 736 16.35 16.02 14.61
CA GLN A 736 16.49 17.00 13.54
C GLN A 736 17.92 17.14 13.01
N SER A 737 18.90 16.56 13.71
CA SER A 737 20.29 16.64 13.28
C SER A 737 20.49 16.03 11.90
N LEU A 738 21.27 16.68 11.03
CA LEU A 738 21.58 16.17 9.69
C LEU A 738 22.20 14.78 9.72
N LEU A 739 23.02 14.44 10.71
CA LEU A 739 23.56 13.09 10.82
C LEU A 739 22.47 12.08 11.21
N THR A 740 21.56 12.45 12.12
CA THR A 740 20.42 11.60 12.47
C THR A 740 19.52 11.36 11.27
N ARG A 741 19.20 12.43 10.52
CA ARG A 741 18.42 12.35 9.28
C ARG A 741 19.12 11.52 8.23
N ALA A 742 20.42 11.75 7.99
CA ALA A 742 21.19 10.97 7.01
C ALA A 742 21.16 9.47 7.32
N VAL A 743 21.34 9.08 8.59
CA VAL A 743 21.22 7.65 8.96
C VAL A 743 19.78 7.15 8.80
N GLY A 744 18.78 7.96 9.15
CA GLY A 744 17.36 7.64 8.98
C GLY A 744 16.98 7.41 7.52
N ASP A 745 17.33 8.36 6.64
CA ASP A 745 17.08 8.28 5.19
C ASP A 745 17.69 6.99 4.60
N ARG A 746 18.86 6.55 5.07
CA ARG A 746 19.48 5.27 4.63
C ARG A 746 18.73 4.04 5.12
N LEU A 747 18.12 4.08 6.30
CA LEU A 747 17.27 2.99 6.77
C LEU A 747 16.00 2.91 5.92
N ASP A 748 15.40 4.04 5.60
CA ASP A 748 14.17 4.14 4.80
C ASP A 748 14.45 3.70 3.35
N GLN A 749 15.51 4.20 2.73
CA GLN A 749 15.97 3.77 1.41
C GLN A 749 16.31 2.27 1.38
N ALA A 750 16.94 1.73 2.44
CA ALA A 750 17.25 0.29 2.51
C ALA A 750 15.99 -0.57 2.57
N LEU A 751 14.96 -0.12 3.31
CA LEU A 751 13.66 -0.79 3.36
C LEU A 751 12.97 -0.73 2.00
N GLU A 752 12.89 0.46 1.39
CA GLU A 752 12.25 0.65 0.09
C GLU A 752 12.92 -0.18 -1.01
N LEU A 753 14.25 -0.23 -1.03
CA LEU A 753 15.01 -1.07 -1.96
C LEU A 753 14.72 -2.56 -1.75
N SER A 754 14.52 -3.03 -0.51
CA SER A 754 14.08 -4.40 -0.26
C SER A 754 12.72 -4.68 -0.92
N PHE A 755 11.79 -3.73 -0.93
CA PHE A 755 10.50 -3.87 -1.61
C PHE A 755 10.61 -3.81 -3.14
N PHE A 756 11.53 -3.01 -3.69
CA PHE A 756 11.83 -3.05 -5.13
C PHE A 756 12.39 -4.41 -5.55
N LEU A 757 13.29 -4.99 -4.76
CA LEU A 757 13.85 -6.33 -4.99
C LEU A 757 12.78 -7.43 -4.86
N LEU A 758 11.91 -7.35 -3.84
CA LEU A 758 10.74 -8.23 -3.74
C LEU A 758 9.81 -8.09 -4.94
N GLY A 759 9.66 -6.88 -5.50
CA GLY A 759 8.90 -6.62 -6.73
C GLY A 759 9.49 -7.26 -7.99
N LEU A 760 10.68 -7.86 -7.93
CA LEU A 760 11.23 -8.69 -9.01
C LEU A 760 10.71 -10.13 -8.96
N LEU A 761 10.40 -10.62 -7.75
CA LEU A 761 9.91 -11.97 -7.47
C LEU A 761 8.37 -12.01 -7.42
N HIS A 762 7.75 -10.92 -6.95
CA HIS A 762 6.32 -10.77 -6.71
C HIS A 762 5.76 -9.60 -7.54
N PRO A 763 4.43 -9.45 -7.68
CA PRO A 763 3.83 -8.32 -8.40
C PRO A 763 4.35 -6.96 -7.87
N PRO A 764 5.05 -6.15 -8.70
CA PRO A 764 5.77 -4.96 -8.25
C PRO A 764 4.84 -3.87 -7.69
N GLN A 765 3.66 -3.71 -8.29
CA GLN A 765 2.63 -2.79 -7.80
C GLN A 765 2.15 -3.15 -6.39
N ALA A 766 1.92 -4.44 -6.13
CA ALA A 766 1.54 -4.92 -4.81
C ALA A 766 2.62 -4.62 -3.77
N MET A 767 3.90 -4.89 -4.09
CA MET A 767 5.02 -4.59 -3.19
C MET A 767 5.15 -3.10 -2.90
N ARG A 768 4.96 -2.24 -3.91
CA ARG A 768 4.99 -0.77 -3.75
C ARG A 768 3.86 -0.28 -2.84
N ARG A 769 2.64 -0.77 -3.05
CA ARG A 769 1.47 -0.42 -2.21
C ARG A 769 1.64 -0.91 -0.77
N ILE A 770 2.13 -2.14 -0.58
CA ILE A 770 2.45 -2.68 0.74
C ILE A 770 3.46 -1.77 1.44
N HIS A 771 4.57 -1.42 0.78
CA HIS A 771 5.57 -0.49 1.33
C HIS A 771 4.95 0.85 1.74
N GLN A 772 4.15 1.47 0.85
CA GLN A 772 3.47 2.74 1.13
C GLN A 772 2.58 2.69 2.38
N HIS A 773 1.79 1.63 2.54
CA HIS A 773 0.93 1.47 3.73
C HIS A 773 1.71 1.07 4.98
N LEU A 774 2.86 0.41 4.84
CA LEU A 774 3.75 0.09 5.95
C LEU A 774 4.40 1.34 6.55
N VAL A 775 4.90 2.24 5.71
CA VAL A 775 5.51 3.52 6.09
C VAL A 775 4.44 4.57 6.48
N GLY A 776 3.23 4.47 5.91
CA GLY A 776 2.12 5.38 6.19
C GLY A 776 1.64 5.36 7.65
N SER A 777 0.88 6.40 8.06
CA SER A 777 0.44 6.60 9.46
C SER A 777 -0.81 5.83 9.88
N ASP A 778 -1.57 5.27 8.93
CA ASP A 778 -2.81 4.54 9.21
C ASP A 778 -2.50 3.13 9.76
N SER A 779 -2.66 2.96 11.08
CA SER A 779 -2.39 1.70 11.77
C SER A 779 -3.20 0.51 11.25
N ARG A 780 -4.36 0.77 10.64
CA ARG A 780 -5.25 -0.28 10.14
C ARG A 780 -4.84 -0.76 8.76
N ARG A 781 -4.62 0.16 7.81
CA ARG A 781 -4.08 -0.17 6.48
C ARG A 781 -2.70 -0.83 6.57
N ARG A 782 -1.89 -0.37 7.53
CA ARG A 782 -0.61 -1.00 7.87
C ARG A 782 -0.75 -2.46 8.29
N ALA A 783 -1.74 -2.79 9.13
CA ALA A 783 -1.97 -4.17 9.55
C ALA A 783 -2.36 -5.07 8.36
N TYR A 784 -3.19 -4.56 7.44
CA TYR A 784 -3.53 -5.27 6.20
C TYR A 784 -2.32 -5.48 5.29
N ALA A 785 -1.48 -4.46 5.12
CA ALA A 785 -0.26 -4.55 4.32
C ALA A 785 0.73 -5.57 4.90
N LEU A 786 0.90 -5.61 6.22
CA LEU A 786 1.76 -6.59 6.90
C LEU A 786 1.22 -8.01 6.75
N GLU A 787 -0.08 -8.21 6.92
CA GLU A 787 -0.71 -9.51 6.71
C GLU A 787 -0.63 -9.97 5.25
N LEU A 788 -0.79 -9.05 4.30
CA LEU A 788 -0.66 -9.35 2.87
C LEU A 788 0.78 -9.74 2.54
N LEU A 789 1.77 -8.99 3.04
CA LEU A 789 3.19 -9.27 2.87
C LEU A 789 3.54 -10.67 3.38
N GLU A 790 3.14 -11.00 4.61
CA GLU A 790 3.40 -12.31 5.19
C GLU A 790 2.83 -13.45 4.33
N ASN A 791 1.65 -13.27 3.73
CA ASN A 791 1.02 -14.33 2.96
C ASN A 791 1.45 -14.41 1.48
N LEU A 792 1.94 -13.32 0.89
CA LEU A 792 2.44 -13.29 -0.48
C LEU A 792 3.87 -13.83 -0.60
N VAL A 793 4.72 -13.48 0.36
CA VAL A 793 6.17 -13.70 0.34
C VAL A 793 6.53 -15.08 0.91
N ALA A 794 7.55 -15.72 0.34
CA ALA A 794 8.07 -17.02 0.81
C ALA A 794 8.67 -16.92 2.23
N VAL A 795 8.91 -18.06 2.87
CA VAL A 795 9.43 -18.08 4.26
C VAL A 795 10.84 -17.51 4.31
N GLU A 796 11.67 -17.87 3.34
CA GLU A 796 13.06 -17.43 3.20
C GLU A 796 13.15 -15.91 3.01
N GLU A 797 12.33 -15.38 2.11
CA GLU A 797 12.23 -13.94 1.84
C GLU A 797 11.70 -13.17 3.06
N ARG A 798 10.75 -13.75 3.81
CA ARG A 798 10.21 -13.17 5.05
C ARG A 798 11.29 -13.00 6.11
N GLU A 799 12.18 -13.98 6.27
CA GLU A 799 13.31 -13.89 7.20
C GLU A 799 14.32 -12.79 6.82
N LEU A 800 14.39 -12.43 5.53
CA LEU A 800 15.28 -11.38 5.05
C LEU A 800 14.74 -9.98 5.30
N VAL A 801 13.42 -9.78 5.21
CA VAL A 801 12.81 -8.44 5.20
C VAL A 801 12.08 -8.09 6.51
N MET A 802 11.53 -9.08 7.24
CA MET A 802 10.68 -8.77 8.38
C MET A 802 11.39 -8.07 9.52
N GLU A 803 12.69 -8.28 9.74
CA GLU A 803 13.41 -7.51 10.77
C GLU A 803 13.41 -6.01 10.50
N GLN A 804 13.55 -5.62 9.22
CA GLN A 804 13.53 -4.22 8.80
C GLN A 804 12.13 -3.63 8.97
N VAL A 805 11.11 -4.33 8.44
CA VAL A 805 9.69 -3.98 8.62
C VAL A 805 9.35 -3.90 10.11
N GLU A 806 9.90 -4.80 10.92
CA GLU A 806 9.64 -4.86 12.35
C GLU A 806 10.22 -3.66 13.11
N ALA A 807 11.47 -3.34 12.82
CA ALA A 807 12.18 -2.25 13.45
C ALA A 807 11.66 -0.88 13.03
N HIS A 808 11.17 -0.73 11.79
CA HIS A 808 10.62 0.52 11.30
C HIS A 808 9.26 0.86 11.96
N HIS A 809 8.50 -0.14 12.43
CA HIS A 809 7.17 0.09 13.04
C HIS A 809 7.13 0.04 14.57
N ARG A 810 8.10 -0.59 15.24
CA ARG A 810 8.16 -0.60 16.71
C ARG A 810 8.85 0.66 17.21
N GLU A 811 8.42 1.17 18.36
CA GLU A 811 9.23 2.13 19.11
C GLU A 811 10.57 1.48 19.39
N LEU A 812 11.60 1.95 18.68
CA LEU A 812 12.96 1.51 18.90
C LEU A 812 13.33 1.81 20.36
N PRO A 813 13.95 0.87 21.09
CA PRO A 813 14.39 1.15 22.44
C PRO A 813 15.34 2.36 22.42
N PRO A 814 15.30 3.23 23.45
CA PRO A 814 16.08 4.45 23.46
C PRO A 814 17.57 4.14 23.30
N GLY A 815 18.24 4.91 22.44
CA GLY A 815 19.68 4.84 22.26
C GLY A 815 20.45 5.30 23.50
N ALA A 816 21.75 5.02 23.53
CA ALA A 816 22.62 5.51 24.60
C ALA A 816 23.55 6.60 24.05
N PRO A 817 23.43 7.85 24.53
CA PRO A 817 24.24 8.96 24.01
C PRO A 817 25.75 8.74 24.22
N GLY A 818 26.15 8.06 25.30
CA GLY A 818 27.56 7.73 25.59
C GLY A 818 28.22 6.76 24.60
N ARG A 819 27.47 6.15 23.67
CA ARG A 819 28.02 5.31 22.58
C ARG A 819 28.24 6.06 21.27
N LEU A 820 27.90 7.35 21.20
CA LEU A 820 28.02 8.16 19.97
C LEU A 820 29.40 8.03 19.33
N TRP A 821 30.49 8.13 20.11
CA TRP A 821 31.86 8.06 19.59
C TRP A 821 32.18 6.73 18.89
N ARG A 822 31.70 5.59 19.43
CA ARG A 822 31.88 4.26 18.78
C ARG A 822 31.12 4.19 17.47
N ARG A 823 29.95 4.80 17.40
CA ARG A 823 29.15 4.87 16.16
C ARG A 823 29.82 5.78 15.13
N LEU A 824 30.30 6.95 15.55
CA LEU A 824 31.02 7.90 14.70
C LEU A 824 32.27 7.27 14.09
N ALA A 825 33.05 6.50 14.85
CA ALA A 825 34.24 5.81 14.32
C ALA A 825 33.93 4.90 13.11
N GLY A 826 32.77 4.23 13.11
CA GLY A 826 32.30 3.44 11.98
C GLY A 826 31.72 4.30 10.84
N LEU A 827 30.88 5.28 11.17
CA LEU A 827 30.21 6.14 10.17
C LEU A 827 31.19 7.01 9.38
N VAL A 828 32.29 7.43 10.00
CA VAL A 828 33.37 8.20 9.38
C VAL A 828 34.16 7.38 8.34
N GLN A 829 34.08 6.06 8.40
CA GLN A 829 34.67 5.14 7.41
C GLN A 829 33.63 4.63 6.40
N SER A 830 32.41 5.16 6.42
CA SER A 830 31.35 4.78 5.49
C SER A 830 31.79 4.96 4.02
N GLU A 831 31.38 4.02 3.16
CA GLU A 831 31.55 4.17 1.71
C GLU A 831 30.64 5.27 1.15
N ASP A 832 29.51 5.53 1.80
CA ASP A 832 28.58 6.60 1.44
C ASP A 832 29.17 7.98 1.73
N LEU A 833 29.34 8.79 0.68
CA LEU A 833 29.95 10.11 0.72
C LEU A 833 29.24 11.08 1.66
N VAL A 834 27.90 11.14 1.60
CA VAL A 834 27.07 12.08 2.38
C VAL A 834 27.09 11.71 3.85
N LEU A 835 26.90 10.42 4.16
CA LEU A 835 26.92 9.92 5.53
C LEU A 835 28.31 10.10 6.16
N ARG A 836 29.37 9.80 5.40
CA ARG A 836 30.75 10.01 5.82
C ARG A 836 31.04 11.47 6.10
N ALA A 837 30.61 12.36 5.22
CA ALA A 837 30.78 13.80 5.35
C ALA A 837 30.08 14.35 6.61
N CYS A 838 28.81 13.99 6.81
CA CYS A 838 28.07 14.37 8.01
C CYS A 838 28.74 13.85 9.28
N ALA A 839 29.18 12.58 9.29
CA ALA A 839 29.83 11.98 10.45
C ALA A 839 31.17 12.65 10.77
N ARG A 840 31.98 12.98 9.75
CA ARG A 840 33.26 13.69 9.91
C ARG A 840 33.05 15.11 10.44
N HIS A 841 32.06 15.83 9.92
CA HIS A 841 31.75 17.18 10.41
C HIS A 841 31.37 17.14 11.89
N VAL A 842 30.47 16.23 12.28
CA VAL A 842 30.09 16.04 13.69
C VAL A 842 31.31 15.65 14.53
N ALA A 843 32.16 14.74 14.05
CA ALA A 843 33.38 14.36 14.75
C ALA A 843 34.33 15.57 14.98
N ARG A 844 34.52 16.40 13.95
CA ARG A 844 35.39 17.59 13.99
C ARG A 844 34.88 18.64 14.98
N VAL A 845 33.59 18.99 14.93
CA VAL A 845 32.97 19.94 15.86
C VAL A 845 33.07 19.46 17.31
N ASN A 846 33.16 18.15 17.52
CA ASN A 846 33.32 17.51 18.83
C ASN A 846 34.77 17.20 19.21
N GLY A 847 35.77 17.71 18.48
CA GLY A 847 37.19 17.55 18.81
C GLY A 847 37.75 16.13 18.62
N LEU A 848 37.10 15.29 17.81
CA LEU A 848 37.57 13.95 17.46
C LEU A 848 38.44 14.04 16.20
N ASP A 849 39.75 14.22 16.40
CA ASP A 849 40.74 14.47 15.34
C ASP A 849 41.20 13.16 14.68
N VAL A 850 40.28 12.50 13.96
CA VAL A 850 40.55 11.20 13.33
C VAL A 850 40.17 11.28 11.86
N LEU A 851 41.12 11.70 11.01
CA LEU A 851 41.40 11.28 9.60
C LEU A 851 41.94 12.41 8.71
N PRO A 852 42.73 12.09 7.66
CA PRO A 852 43.33 13.06 6.75
C PRO A 852 42.29 13.87 5.94
N GLN A 853 42.67 15.10 5.59
CA GLN A 853 41.88 16.03 4.77
C GLN A 853 41.69 15.49 3.34
N GLU A 854 40.43 15.43 2.86
CA GLU A 854 40.10 15.42 1.43
C GLU A 854 39.91 16.87 0.94
N ASP A 855 39.94 17.09 -0.38
CA ASP A 855 39.90 18.38 -1.08
C ASP A 855 38.98 19.47 -0.45
N GLU A 856 39.46 20.71 -0.36
CA GLU A 856 38.74 21.89 0.21
C GLU A 856 37.32 22.11 -0.35
N VAL A 857 37.10 21.70 -1.61
CA VAL A 857 35.81 21.82 -2.30
C VAL A 857 34.74 20.93 -1.67
N SER A 858 35.12 19.74 -1.19
CA SER A 858 34.20 18.82 -0.50
C SER A 858 33.79 19.39 0.86
N ASP A 859 34.73 20.00 1.59
CA ASP A 859 34.46 20.60 2.91
C ASP A 859 33.51 21.80 2.81
N THR A 860 33.63 22.60 1.74
CA THR A 860 32.75 23.76 1.48
C THR A 860 31.30 23.32 1.24
N ILE A 861 31.07 22.25 0.47
CA ILE A 861 29.72 21.72 0.22
C ILE A 861 29.10 21.21 1.52
N VAL A 862 29.89 20.51 2.34
CA VAL A 862 29.43 20.00 3.64
C VAL A 862 29.04 21.14 4.57
N GLN A 863 29.86 22.19 4.66
CA GLN A 863 29.51 23.39 5.43
C GLN A 863 28.20 24.02 4.97
N ARG A 864 27.96 24.10 3.65
CA ARG A 864 26.69 24.58 3.09
C ARG A 864 25.52 23.66 3.43
N MET A 865 25.71 22.33 3.45
CA MET A 865 24.66 21.40 3.90
C MET A 865 24.24 21.67 5.33
N PHE A 866 25.19 21.81 6.27
CA PHE A 866 24.91 22.16 7.67
C PHE A 866 24.33 23.59 7.81
N ALA A 867 24.64 24.50 6.90
CA ALA A 867 23.98 25.81 6.84
C ALA A 867 22.50 25.69 6.45
N LEU A 868 22.12 24.75 5.57
CA LEU A 868 20.74 24.45 5.18
C LEU A 868 19.96 23.62 6.22
N GLU A 869 20.64 23.05 7.22
CA GLU A 869 19.99 22.33 8.33
C GLU A 869 19.04 23.23 9.12
N GLY A 870 17.82 22.74 9.38
CA GLY A 870 16.81 23.47 10.16
C GLY A 870 16.04 24.53 9.37
N VAL A 871 16.35 24.73 8.08
CA VAL A 871 15.60 25.64 7.21
C VAL A 871 14.26 25.01 6.84
N SER A 872 13.16 25.69 7.12
CA SER A 872 11.80 25.16 7.00
C SER A 872 11.47 24.61 5.61
N VAL A 873 11.89 25.32 4.55
CA VAL A 873 11.63 24.95 3.16
C VAL A 873 12.29 23.61 2.75
N PHE A 874 13.37 23.22 3.42
CA PHE A 874 14.11 21.96 3.17
C PHE A 874 13.92 20.91 4.29
N SER A 875 13.04 21.18 5.26
CA SER A 875 12.80 20.28 6.40
C SER A 875 12.20 18.93 6.02
N GLN A 876 11.55 18.84 4.86
CA GLN A 876 10.90 17.64 4.30
C GLN A 876 11.67 17.03 3.11
N SER A 877 12.88 17.52 2.82
CA SER A 877 13.76 17.01 1.77
C SER A 877 14.74 15.99 2.34
N ASP A 878 15.11 14.97 1.57
CA ASP A 878 16.14 14.02 2.00
C ASP A 878 17.52 14.67 2.07
N VAL A 879 18.47 14.08 2.80
CA VAL A 879 19.80 14.67 2.97
C VAL A 879 20.60 14.70 1.65
N ASP A 880 20.41 13.72 0.76
CA ASP A 880 21.04 13.73 -0.58
C ASP A 880 20.59 14.92 -1.42
N ASP A 881 19.35 15.33 -1.20
CA ASP A 881 18.66 16.41 -1.85
C ASP A 881 19.14 17.77 -1.32
N ILE A 882 19.34 17.87 0.00
CA ILE A 882 20.06 18.99 0.63
C ILE A 882 21.50 19.08 0.09
N ALA A 883 22.20 17.96 -0.08
CA ALA A 883 23.56 17.94 -0.62
C ALA A 883 23.64 18.49 -2.05
N ALA A 884 22.65 18.16 -2.90
CA ALA A 884 22.59 18.69 -4.25
C ALA A 884 22.32 20.20 -4.30
N ILE A 885 21.44 20.69 -3.43
CA ILE A 885 21.18 22.12 -3.28
C ILE A 885 22.43 22.85 -2.78
N ALA A 886 23.12 22.30 -1.78
CA ALA A 886 24.36 22.86 -1.24
C ALA A 886 25.47 22.95 -2.31
N ALA A 887 25.51 22.02 -3.25
CA ALA A 887 26.50 22.01 -4.34
C ALA A 887 26.30 23.17 -5.34
N VAL A 888 25.07 23.61 -5.57
CA VAL A 888 24.77 24.75 -6.47
C VAL A 888 24.61 26.09 -5.74
N ALA A 889 24.48 26.07 -4.41
CA ALA A 889 24.37 27.28 -3.61
C ALA A 889 25.68 28.09 -3.63
N ARG A 890 25.59 29.40 -3.85
CA ARG A 890 26.70 30.35 -3.70
C ARG A 890 26.56 31.12 -2.41
N GLU A 891 27.68 31.38 -1.75
CA GLU A 891 27.69 32.17 -0.53
C GLU A 891 27.87 33.66 -0.85
N SER A 892 27.15 34.52 -0.14
CA SER A 892 27.20 35.98 -0.30
C SER A 892 27.12 36.65 1.07
N LEU A 893 27.95 37.68 1.26
CA LEU A 893 28.03 38.46 2.49
C LEU A 893 27.39 39.83 2.24
N TYR A 894 26.45 40.21 3.09
CA TYR A 894 25.77 41.51 3.03
C TYR A 894 26.07 42.28 4.31
N ARG A 895 26.54 43.52 4.18
CA ARG A 895 26.75 44.41 5.34
C ARG A 895 25.44 45.00 5.81
N THR A 896 25.41 45.45 7.05
CA THR A 896 24.27 46.17 7.62
C THR A 896 23.83 47.34 6.71
N GLY A 897 22.56 47.37 6.33
CA GLY A 897 21.98 48.36 5.42
C GLY A 897 22.12 48.03 3.92
N GLU A 898 22.84 46.96 3.56
CA GLU A 898 22.99 46.51 2.18
C GLU A 898 21.74 45.76 1.70
N ARG A 899 21.36 45.97 0.45
CA ARG A 899 20.12 45.42 -0.13
C ARG A 899 20.41 44.10 -0.84
N LEU A 900 19.61 43.07 -0.54
CA LEU A 900 19.65 41.78 -1.22
C LEU A 900 19.00 41.87 -2.60
N TYR A 901 17.79 42.46 -2.66
CA TYR A 901 17.06 42.77 -3.89
C TYR A 901 15.99 43.85 -3.62
N SER A 902 15.46 44.44 -4.69
CA SER A 902 14.42 45.48 -4.64
C SER A 902 13.04 44.95 -5.03
N GLN A 903 11.99 45.63 -4.57
CA GLN A 903 10.62 45.37 -5.02
C GLN A 903 10.52 45.58 -6.54
N GLY A 904 9.97 44.59 -7.25
CA GLY A 904 9.83 44.59 -8.71
C GLY A 904 10.99 43.94 -9.47
N ASP A 905 12.08 43.58 -8.80
CA ASP A 905 13.17 42.81 -9.42
C ASP A 905 12.68 41.41 -9.86
N PRO A 906 13.35 40.74 -10.81
CA PRO A 906 13.03 39.37 -11.18
C PRO A 906 13.09 38.39 -10.01
N GLY A 907 12.18 37.41 -9.99
CA GLY A 907 12.13 36.30 -9.04
C GLY A 907 13.19 35.21 -9.29
N ASP A 908 14.46 35.59 -9.45
CA ASP A 908 15.50 34.75 -10.07
C ASP A 908 16.39 33.94 -9.11
N ALA A 909 16.14 33.98 -7.80
CA ALA A 909 16.94 33.27 -6.79
C ALA A 909 16.18 33.04 -5.46
N LEU A 910 16.63 32.05 -4.70
CA LEU A 910 16.25 31.80 -3.32
C LEU A 910 17.40 32.22 -2.40
N TYR A 911 17.08 32.90 -1.30
CA TYR A 911 18.06 33.35 -0.32
C TYR A 911 17.82 32.64 1.00
N VAL A 912 18.86 32.05 1.58
CA VAL A 912 18.81 31.39 2.89
C VAL A 912 19.76 32.10 3.83
N ILE A 913 19.23 32.65 4.92
CA ILE A 913 20.05 33.36 5.91
C ILE A 913 20.77 32.32 6.76
N VAL A 914 22.09 32.23 6.64
CA VAL A 914 22.92 31.34 7.45
C VAL A 914 23.12 31.95 8.83
N GLU A 915 23.53 33.21 8.86
CA GLU A 915 23.78 34.02 10.05
C GLU A 915 23.36 35.48 9.76
N GLY A 916 22.86 36.19 10.78
CA GLY A 916 22.37 37.57 10.66
C GLY A 916 20.85 37.69 10.59
N ALA A 917 20.36 38.83 10.11
CA ALA A 917 18.94 39.15 10.03
C ALA A 917 18.67 40.12 8.87
N VAL A 918 17.52 39.96 8.21
CA VAL A 918 17.12 40.74 7.03
C VAL A 918 15.72 41.31 7.22
N ASP A 919 15.52 42.59 6.91
CA ASP A 919 14.25 43.28 6.98
C ASP A 919 13.57 43.37 5.62
N ALA A 920 12.27 43.07 5.59
CA ALA A 920 11.42 43.21 4.42
C ALA A 920 10.65 44.53 4.46
N PHE A 921 10.69 45.29 3.37
CA PHE A 921 9.93 46.52 3.20
C PHE A 921 8.98 46.43 2.00
N ARG A 922 7.77 46.97 2.12
CA ARG A 922 6.82 47.08 1.01
C ARG A 922 6.38 48.53 0.88
N ASN A 923 6.61 49.13 -0.29
CA ASN A 923 6.34 50.56 -0.52
C ASN A 923 7.00 51.47 0.55
N GLY A 924 8.18 51.08 1.07
CA GLY A 924 8.91 51.82 2.10
C GLY A 924 8.49 51.56 3.56
N GLU A 925 7.44 50.79 3.82
CA GLU A 925 7.04 50.39 5.18
C GLU A 925 7.68 49.04 5.56
N HIS A 926 8.17 48.92 6.79
CA HIS A 926 8.69 47.66 7.33
C HIS A 926 7.55 46.67 7.56
N VAL A 927 7.65 45.49 6.95
CA VAL A 927 6.59 44.47 6.97
C VAL A 927 6.95 43.33 7.92
N LEU A 928 8.18 42.82 7.81
CA LEU A 928 8.62 41.63 8.53
C LEU A 928 10.15 41.65 8.70
N ARG A 929 10.65 40.93 9.72
CA ARG A 929 12.08 40.64 9.89
C ARG A 929 12.30 39.14 9.80
N PHE A 930 13.27 38.74 9.00
CA PHE A 930 13.74 37.37 8.86
C PHE A 930 15.03 37.16 9.66
N GLN A 931 15.15 36.00 10.29
CA GLN A 931 16.26 35.58 11.14
C GLN A 931 17.10 34.49 10.46
N ALA A 932 18.23 34.14 11.08
CA ALA A 932 19.02 32.97 10.69
C ALA A 932 18.14 31.70 10.60
N LYS A 933 18.46 30.85 9.62
CA LYS A 933 17.73 29.64 9.23
C LYS A 933 16.37 29.86 8.55
N GLU A 934 16.04 31.09 8.17
CA GLU A 934 14.87 31.38 7.34
C GLU A 934 15.24 31.56 5.86
N ALA A 935 14.30 31.19 4.99
CA ALA A 935 14.43 31.30 3.53
C ALA A 935 13.54 32.43 3.01
N ILE A 936 14.01 33.10 1.95
CA ILE A 936 13.35 34.25 1.33
C ILE A 936 13.28 34.04 -0.18
N GLY A 937 12.09 34.25 -0.76
CA GLY A 937 11.87 34.21 -2.21
C GLY A 937 11.34 32.87 -2.75
N GLU A 938 10.84 31.99 -1.88
CA GLU A 938 10.36 30.63 -2.19
C GLU A 938 9.28 30.60 -3.28
N VAL A 939 8.31 31.52 -3.21
CA VAL A 939 7.19 31.59 -4.17
C VAL A 939 7.65 32.11 -5.53
N SER A 940 8.39 33.24 -5.53
CA SER A 940 8.93 33.86 -6.74
C SER A 940 9.90 32.96 -7.51
N LEU A 941 10.59 32.06 -6.79
CA LEU A 941 11.46 31.05 -7.37
C LEU A 941 10.68 30.08 -8.28
N LEU A 942 9.45 29.70 -7.89
CA LEU A 942 8.62 28.77 -8.65
C LEU A 942 7.91 29.46 -9.82
N ASP A 943 7.10 30.48 -9.54
CA ASP A 943 6.22 31.11 -10.52
C ASP A 943 6.94 32.13 -11.43
N GLY A 944 8.15 32.56 -11.05
CA GLY A 944 8.93 33.57 -11.75
C GLY A 944 8.36 34.98 -11.64
N ALA A 945 7.42 35.23 -10.72
CA ALA A 945 6.83 36.54 -10.50
C ALA A 945 7.86 37.55 -9.94
N PRO A 946 7.68 38.86 -10.19
CA PRO A 946 8.54 39.90 -9.63
C PRO A 946 8.56 39.90 -8.09
N ARG A 947 9.67 40.35 -7.49
CA ARG A 947 9.86 40.41 -6.04
C ARG A 947 8.82 41.32 -5.39
N PRO A 948 8.05 40.85 -4.40
CA PRO A 948 6.94 41.62 -3.83
C PRO A 948 7.36 42.70 -2.81
N THR A 949 8.60 42.65 -2.33
CA THR A 949 9.14 43.51 -1.25
C THR A 949 10.61 43.83 -1.51
N ASP A 950 11.13 44.92 -0.95
CA ASP A 950 12.57 45.14 -0.79
C ASP A 950 13.10 44.28 0.37
N MET A 951 14.33 43.77 0.25
CA MET A 951 15.01 43.02 1.32
C MET A 951 16.34 43.68 1.66
N VAL A 952 16.53 44.10 2.91
CA VAL A 952 17.71 44.84 3.37
C VAL A 952 18.31 44.16 4.60
N ALA A 953 19.61 43.93 4.60
CA ALA A 953 20.32 43.34 5.74
C ALA A 953 20.20 44.27 6.97
N ALA A 954 19.57 43.77 8.04
CA ALA A 954 19.39 44.51 9.29
C ALA A 954 20.68 44.51 10.15
N VAL A 955 21.51 43.49 9.96
CA VAL A 955 22.86 43.33 10.53
C VAL A 955 23.76 42.70 9.46
N ASP A 956 25.07 42.65 9.68
CA ASP A 956 26.00 41.91 8.82
C ASP A 956 25.52 40.45 8.73
N SER A 957 25.21 40.01 7.51
CA SER A 957 24.47 38.78 7.25
C SER A 957 25.19 37.92 6.21
N ARG A 958 25.27 36.63 6.51
CA ARG A 958 25.83 35.60 5.62
C ARG A 958 24.68 34.80 5.02
N VAL A 959 24.60 34.80 3.69
CA VAL A 959 23.43 34.30 2.96
C VAL A 959 23.87 33.32 1.88
N LEU A 960 23.18 32.20 1.78
CA LEU A 960 23.28 31.30 0.62
C LEU A 960 22.27 31.73 -0.44
N VAL A 961 22.73 31.89 -1.66
CA VAL A 961 21.92 32.25 -2.83
C VAL A 961 21.86 31.03 -3.74
N ILE A 962 20.65 30.63 -4.12
CA ILE A 962 20.42 29.53 -5.06
C ILE A 962 19.68 30.12 -6.26
N ASP A 963 20.35 30.18 -7.41
CA ASP A 963 19.77 30.75 -8.62
C ASP A 963 18.63 29.87 -9.15
N ARG A 964 17.58 30.52 -9.66
CA ARG A 964 16.35 29.86 -10.15
C ARG A 964 16.64 28.86 -11.26
N ARG A 965 17.60 29.18 -12.13
CA ARG A 965 18.00 28.26 -13.21
C ARG A 965 18.57 26.98 -12.61
N ASP A 966 19.54 27.09 -11.71
CA ASP A 966 20.17 25.94 -11.07
C ASP A 966 19.18 25.14 -10.21
N PHE A 967 18.25 25.82 -9.54
CA PHE A 967 17.20 25.16 -8.77
C PHE A 967 16.22 24.38 -9.66
N LEU A 968 15.72 24.98 -10.74
CA LEU A 968 14.86 24.28 -11.70
C LEU A 968 15.58 23.12 -12.38
N ASP A 969 16.90 23.22 -12.55
CA ASP A 969 17.74 22.16 -13.13
C ASP A 969 17.84 20.97 -12.18
N LEU A 970 18.07 21.25 -10.89
CA LEU A 970 18.02 20.23 -9.86
C LEU A 970 16.67 19.54 -9.79
N LEU A 971 15.56 20.29 -9.88
CA LEU A 971 14.21 19.72 -9.90
C LEU A 971 13.96 18.83 -11.13
N ALA A 972 14.47 19.21 -12.30
CA ALA A 972 14.37 18.39 -13.51
C ALA A 972 15.17 17.09 -13.40
N ASP A 973 16.34 17.12 -12.73
CA ASP A 973 17.20 15.96 -12.54
C ASP A 973 16.78 15.07 -11.36
N ARG A 974 16.08 15.65 -10.38
CA ARG A 974 15.58 15.00 -9.15
C ARG A 974 14.13 15.41 -8.88
N PRO A 975 13.14 14.73 -9.52
CA PRO A 975 11.73 15.00 -9.26
C PRO A 975 11.32 14.80 -7.79
N GLU A 976 12.08 14.01 -7.03
CA GLU A 976 11.85 13.73 -5.61
C GLU A 976 11.99 15.02 -4.76
N LEU A 977 12.97 15.87 -5.09
CA LEU A 977 13.15 17.21 -4.49
C LEU A 977 11.87 18.06 -4.57
N LEU A 978 11.20 17.99 -5.72
CA LEU A 978 10.01 18.78 -6.02
C LEU A 978 8.88 18.45 -5.03
N THR A 979 8.74 17.18 -4.69
CA THR A 979 7.68 16.69 -3.80
C THR A 979 7.91 17.19 -2.37
N GLY A 980 9.15 17.10 -1.87
CA GLY A 980 9.52 17.61 -0.55
C GLY A 980 9.33 19.12 -0.44
N PHE A 981 9.78 19.87 -1.45
CA PHE A 981 9.62 21.32 -1.52
C PHE A 981 8.14 21.74 -1.54
N PHE A 982 7.31 21.15 -2.42
CA PHE A 982 5.87 21.46 -2.47
C PHE A 982 5.15 21.11 -1.17
N ARG A 983 5.51 20.01 -0.51
CA ARG A 983 4.92 19.64 0.77
C ARG A 983 5.23 20.68 1.84
N SER A 984 6.46 21.17 1.90
CA SER A 984 6.87 22.22 2.83
C SER A 984 6.10 23.53 2.56
N VAL A 985 6.07 24.00 1.32
CA VAL A 985 5.32 25.21 0.92
C VAL A 985 3.81 25.05 1.20
N SER A 986 3.24 23.87 0.95
CA SER A 986 1.82 23.59 1.23
C SER A 986 1.51 23.63 2.72
N GLN A 987 2.39 23.10 3.58
CA GLN A 987 2.24 23.16 5.04
C GLN A 987 2.37 24.59 5.56
N GLN A 988 3.32 25.37 5.02
CA GLN A 988 3.42 26.81 5.33
C GLN A 988 2.13 27.55 4.94
N LEU A 989 1.60 27.31 3.74
CA LEU A 989 0.33 27.91 3.30
C LEU A 989 -0.86 27.51 4.18
N GLN A 990 -0.97 26.24 4.56
CA GLN A 990 -2.01 25.76 5.50
C GLN A 990 -1.89 26.44 6.87
N SER A 991 -0.67 26.59 7.39
CA SER A 991 -0.45 27.27 8.67
C SER A 991 -0.89 28.74 8.64
N VAL A 992 -0.83 29.40 7.49
CA VAL A 992 -1.32 30.76 7.27
C VAL A 992 -2.85 30.79 7.10
N ILE A 993 -3.43 29.79 6.42
CA ILE A 993 -4.89 29.67 6.22
C ILE A 993 -5.63 29.31 7.52
N ASP A 994 -4.99 28.65 8.49
CA ASP A 994 -5.56 28.32 9.81
C ASP A 994 -5.58 29.51 10.79
N LEU A 995 -4.95 30.64 10.44
CA LEU A 995 -4.92 31.86 11.27
C LEU A 995 -6.30 32.52 11.56
N PRO A 996 -7.33 32.46 10.70
CA PRO A 996 -8.66 33.02 11.00
C PRO A 996 -9.38 32.28 12.13
N ALA A 997 -9.16 30.96 12.31
CA ALA A 997 -9.86 30.15 13.31
C ALA A 997 -9.39 30.39 14.75
N ARG A 998 -8.21 31.01 14.95
CA ARG A 998 -7.62 31.27 16.27
C ARG A 998 -7.74 32.72 16.75
N ARG A 999 -8.32 33.62 15.94
CA ARG A 999 -8.54 35.03 16.33
C ARG A 999 -9.67 35.20 17.34
N GLU A 1000 -10.54 34.21 17.54
CA GLU A 1000 -11.65 34.29 18.51
C GLU A 1000 -11.19 34.23 19.98
N THR A 1001 -9.94 33.85 20.28
CA THR A 1001 -9.48 33.63 21.67
C THR A 1001 -8.60 34.74 22.27
N GLY A 1002 -8.41 35.87 21.59
CA GLY A 1002 -7.86 37.09 22.21
C GLY A 1002 -6.42 37.02 22.75
N GLN A 1003 -5.62 36.01 22.38
CA GLN A 1003 -4.20 35.96 22.73
C GLN A 1003 -3.36 36.69 21.68
N ARG A 1004 -2.55 37.67 22.11
CA ARG A 1004 -1.44 38.20 21.32
C ARG A 1004 -0.39 37.11 21.18
N LEU A 1005 -0.09 36.71 19.94
CA LEU A 1005 0.99 35.80 19.61
C LEU A 1005 2.26 36.61 19.32
N GLU A 1006 3.25 36.49 20.20
CA GLU A 1006 4.65 36.66 19.82
C GLU A 1006 5.02 35.49 18.91
N LEU A 1007 5.43 35.77 17.67
CA LEU A 1007 6.01 34.76 16.78
C LEU A 1007 7.43 34.43 17.29
N GLY A 1008 7.49 33.69 18.38
CA GLY A 1008 8.70 33.01 18.81
C GLY A 1008 8.79 31.68 18.08
N VAL A 1009 9.64 31.59 17.05
CA VAL A 1009 10.27 30.30 16.74
C VAL A 1009 10.96 29.89 18.03
N ALA A 1010 10.62 28.72 18.56
CA ALA A 1010 11.30 28.18 19.72
C ALA A 1010 12.80 28.11 19.38
N GLN A 1011 13.60 29.02 19.93
CA GLN A 1011 15.05 28.89 19.94
C GLN A 1011 15.32 27.57 20.65
N GLN A 1012 15.74 26.56 19.88
CA GLN A 1012 16.29 25.35 20.47
C GLN A 1012 17.51 25.78 21.29
N PRO A 1013 17.66 25.26 22.51
CA PRO A 1013 18.86 25.53 23.28
C PRO A 1013 20.04 25.00 22.46
N HIS A 1014 20.96 25.90 22.10
CA HIS A 1014 22.34 25.51 21.83
C HIS A 1014 22.79 24.82 23.12
N VAL A 1015 22.86 23.49 23.12
CA VAL A 1015 23.49 22.74 24.22
C VAL A 1015 24.97 22.72 23.88
N PRO A 1016 25.84 23.46 24.60
CA PRO A 1016 27.25 23.14 24.56
C PRO A 1016 27.37 21.73 25.13
N LEU A 1017 28.08 20.83 24.45
CA LEU A 1017 28.38 19.48 24.94
C LEU A 1017 29.42 19.51 26.08
N GLU A 1018 29.30 20.46 27.01
CA GLU A 1018 30.03 20.49 28.27
C GLU A 1018 29.41 19.45 29.22
N GLY A 1019 29.73 18.18 28.97
CA GLY A 1019 29.20 17.08 29.77
C GLY A 1019 29.50 15.68 29.27
N ILE A 1020 30.23 15.51 28.15
CA ILE A 1020 30.78 14.21 27.78
C ILE A 1020 32.14 14.06 28.46
N GLY A 1021 32.11 13.77 29.76
CA GLY A 1021 33.30 13.35 30.50
C GLY A 1021 33.80 12.01 29.96
N GLY A 1022 35.04 12.00 29.49
CA GLY A 1022 35.84 10.79 29.24
C GLY A 1022 36.40 10.68 27.83
N LEU A 1023 37.42 11.49 27.51
CA LEU A 1023 38.49 11.03 26.60
C LEU A 1023 39.01 9.68 27.14
N PRO A 1024 39.22 8.65 26.30
CA PRO A 1024 39.96 7.48 26.76
C PRO A 1024 41.38 7.90 27.15
N PRO A 1025 41.98 7.32 28.21
CA PRO A 1025 43.39 7.53 28.48
C PRO A 1025 44.20 7.10 27.26
N GLU A 1026 45.16 7.94 26.86
CA GLU A 1026 46.15 7.62 25.84
C GLU A 1026 46.76 6.25 26.13
N GLY A 1027 46.57 5.29 25.22
CA GLY A 1027 47.20 3.97 25.30
C GLY A 1027 46.24 2.81 25.05
N ASN A 1028 45.97 2.51 23.79
CA ASN A 1028 46.06 1.17 23.20
C ASN A 1028 45.44 1.19 21.79
N ALA A 1029 46.30 1.23 20.79
CA ALA A 1029 45.95 0.72 19.47
C ALA A 1029 45.70 -0.80 19.57
N PRO A 1030 44.57 -1.34 19.09
CA PRO A 1030 44.49 -2.75 18.78
C PRO A 1030 44.92 -2.95 17.32
N THR A 1031 46.08 -3.57 17.17
CA THR A 1031 46.41 -4.41 16.01
C THR A 1031 45.38 -5.54 15.90
N ASP A 1032 45.02 -5.87 14.65
CA ASP A 1032 44.31 -7.06 14.17
C ASP A 1032 42.80 -7.21 14.47
N VAL A 1033 41.98 -6.98 13.42
CA VAL A 1033 41.06 -7.90 12.70
C VAL A 1033 39.97 -7.12 11.99
#